data_AF-A0A7Z0M724-F1
#
_entry.id   AF-A0A7Z0M724-F1
#
_cell.length_a   1.000
_cell.length_b   1.000
_cell.length_c   1.000
_cell.angle_alpha   90.00
_cell.angle_beta   90.00
_cell.angle_gamma   90.00
#
_symmetry.space_group_name_H-M   'P 1'
#
loop_
_entity.id
_entity.type
_entity.pdbx_description
1 polymer ?
#
loop_
_entity_poly.entity_id
_entity_poly.type
_entity_poly.pdbx_seq_one_letter_code
_entity_poly.pdbx_strand_id
1 'polypeptide(L)'
;MNQIRESLNRLYLEAKNLIMAKSSILLEDSQECWTKVQENWRQNLLAYAKEKYESIQAWIKGQDWAARAFELAYVCLMLALTVVLLSNYFLGQDHNFLGLTTEGVLLFYLFIVLFAGLLTLPYTKLKSIFPLLIGYLIYFPLLFLLEWSRQLNNPNFKVQDLFRIHPLTQVHFYSLSIILVVAFALKIVQREFYVFKNFEETGLYRARRSVWTMASMAPLMLTNSLFLEFVTGPVTSLATENQLGPYLSYIAGQSLLWFVIGFLLFASYYNSLREIGLHHFGRANAVFSSLVFAVLFNLLFQAGVVQVGEVVGKYIFPMATLFQVITIFAFCLMVYVLLNRYLYASLLILLIGSGVAIVNSIKNQYRQEPLLPTDFIWIWEPQLFVSFVDVALFLTVLVVIAVLFYVAWNIQTIMPSKRIFTKWEPRLALLVVFLGLVHVTSTTFQQEEKGKVPNNVPVISALHNWVDVTWQGLSINASYKSLAYVWSRQLTQVVMEAPENYSQQQVEAVIAKYRQKADALNQTRDKSLKNQTVIYVLSESFADPRRIPGNEISQNPIPNIQQIKAETTSGQMHSDGYGGGTANMEFQSLTGLPFYNYSGSTSNLYVEVVPNMAYLPSISRSFAGQDSYVIHPSGANNYNRINIYKDLGFENLYFTSDSPDTIQDKTLEGVNVSDRAVYNEVLSKIQPERNQFFSVITMQNHVPWSSGQPAELVGQNPLLNDKQNADLTSYSRLLRHTDTATKEFLEKLKTIDKEITVVFYGDHLPGFYPLSVFTEQPNLQFETDYFIWSNKNNIKAEHPMVNSSDFGAALLEQTNSKVSPYYALLDEVLKGRQLSPDGQFNRSSEAEQDLAIIQYDVTSGKGFSSKTSAFFELP
;
A
#
# COMPACT_ATOMS: atom_id res chain seq x y z
N MET A 1 -47.95 26.56 27.32
CA MET A 1 -47.28 25.71 28.33
C MET A 1 -48.24 24.93 29.22
N ASN A 2 -49.26 25.54 29.83
CA ASN A 2 -50.21 24.80 30.68
C ASN A 2 -51.04 23.73 29.92
N GLN A 3 -51.44 24.00 28.67
CA GLN A 3 -52.10 23.00 27.82
C GLN A 3 -51.20 21.80 27.47
N ILE A 4 -49.90 22.02 27.24
CA ILE A 4 -48.93 20.95 26.98
C ILE A 4 -48.77 20.07 28.23
N ARG A 5 -48.79 20.69 29.42
CA ARG A 5 -48.72 19.98 30.70
C ARG A 5 -49.97 19.14 30.99
N GLU A 6 -51.16 19.62 30.60
CA GLU A 6 -52.41 18.84 30.69
C GLU A 6 -52.47 17.69 29.69
N SER A 7 -52.00 17.89 28.45
CA SER A 7 -51.92 16.82 27.44
C SER A 7 -50.94 15.71 27.85
N LEU A 8 -49.78 16.07 28.43
CA LEU A 8 -48.82 15.11 28.95
C LEU A 8 -49.34 14.34 30.17
N ASN A 9 -50.14 14.99 31.03
CA ASN A 9 -50.79 14.32 32.16
C ASN A 9 -51.89 13.35 31.71
N ARG A 10 -52.65 13.66 30.65
CA ARG A 10 -53.64 12.72 30.08
C ARG A 10 -52.97 11.51 29.45
N LEU A 11 -51.93 11.71 28.62
CA LEU A 11 -51.15 10.64 28.00
C LEU A 11 -50.51 9.72 29.05
N TYR A 12 -50.04 10.29 30.16
CA TYR A 12 -49.51 9.53 31.29
C TYR A 12 -50.59 8.70 32.01
N LEU A 13 -51.80 9.26 32.23
CA LEU A 13 -52.91 8.51 32.82
C LEU A 13 -53.44 7.41 31.89
N GLU A 14 -53.51 7.66 30.58
CA GLU A 14 -53.91 6.65 29.59
C GLU A 14 -52.90 5.51 29.50
N ALA A 15 -51.59 5.82 29.48
CA ALA A 15 -50.53 4.81 29.51
C ALA A 15 -50.55 4.01 30.82
N LYS A 16 -50.79 4.67 31.97
CA LYS A 16 -50.94 4.01 33.27
C LYS A 16 -52.13 3.03 33.28
N ASN A 17 -53.27 3.42 32.72
CA ASN A 17 -54.46 2.57 32.64
C ASN A 17 -54.27 1.41 31.64
N LEU A 18 -53.53 1.62 30.55
CA LEU A 18 -53.18 0.58 29.57
C LEU A 18 -52.23 -0.49 30.17
N ILE A 19 -51.30 -0.04 31.01
CA ILE A 19 -50.34 -0.91 31.72
C ILE A 19 -51.05 -1.69 32.84
N MET A 20 -51.96 -1.04 33.58
CA MET A 20 -52.77 -1.69 34.62
C MET A 20 -53.76 -2.73 34.06
N ALA A 21 -54.28 -2.52 32.85
CA ALA A 21 -55.20 -3.45 32.19
C ALA A 21 -54.53 -4.74 31.67
N LYS A 22 -53.19 -4.82 31.65
CA LYS A 22 -52.45 -5.94 31.04
C LYS A 22 -51.54 -6.73 32.00
N SER A 23 -51.58 -6.47 33.30
CA SER A 23 -50.71 -7.15 34.27
C SER A 23 -51.46 -7.72 35.47
N SER A 24 -52.60 -8.38 35.24
CA SER A 24 -53.15 -9.33 36.21
C SER A 24 -52.38 -10.65 36.06
N ILE A 25 -51.61 -11.00 37.09
CA ILE A 25 -50.84 -12.23 37.36
C ILE A 25 -49.37 -11.85 37.62
N LEU A 26 -48.98 -12.00 38.89
CA LEU A 26 -47.67 -11.74 39.52
C LEU A 26 -47.52 -10.37 40.21
N LEU A 27 -48.41 -10.16 41.19
CA LEU A 27 -48.31 -9.21 42.30
C LEU A 27 -47.52 -9.86 43.45
N GLU A 28 -46.46 -9.20 43.92
CA GLU A 28 -46.44 -8.40 45.16
C GLU A 28 -45.00 -8.16 45.70
N ASP A 29 -44.02 -9.01 45.36
CA ASP A 29 -42.61 -8.82 45.83
C ASP A 29 -41.70 -8.06 44.84
N SER A 30 -42.06 -8.00 43.55
CA SER A 30 -41.23 -7.35 42.52
C SER A 30 -41.41 -5.83 42.44
N GLN A 31 -42.56 -5.33 42.90
CA GLN A 31 -42.96 -3.94 42.72
C GLN A 31 -42.28 -3.01 43.72
N GLU A 32 -42.11 -3.44 44.97
CA GLU A 32 -41.37 -2.65 45.97
C GLU A 32 -39.87 -2.60 45.63
N CYS A 33 -39.31 -3.71 45.12
CA CYS A 33 -37.92 -3.79 44.67
C CYS A 33 -37.68 -2.91 43.43
N TRP A 34 -38.53 -2.99 42.41
CA TRP A 34 -38.41 -2.14 41.21
C TRP A 34 -38.67 -0.66 41.49
N THR A 35 -39.60 -0.33 42.40
CA THR A 35 -39.85 1.07 42.78
C THR A 35 -38.69 1.63 43.60
N LYS A 36 -38.09 0.83 44.52
CA LYS A 36 -36.86 1.21 45.22
C LYS A 36 -35.67 1.35 44.27
N VAL A 37 -35.52 0.45 43.29
CA VAL A 37 -34.47 0.54 42.27
C VAL A 37 -34.66 1.76 41.38
N GLN A 38 -35.87 2.04 40.89
CA GLN A 38 -36.17 3.24 40.09
C GLN A 38 -36.00 4.53 40.89
N GLU A 39 -36.47 4.58 42.13
CA GLU A 39 -36.34 5.76 42.98
C GLU A 39 -34.86 5.99 43.32
N ASN A 40 -34.09 4.94 43.63
CA ASN A 40 -32.65 5.03 43.87
C ASN A 40 -31.88 5.41 42.60
N TRP A 41 -32.26 4.88 41.43
CA TRP A 41 -31.70 5.31 40.13
C TRP A 41 -31.99 6.78 39.85
N ARG A 42 -33.23 7.22 40.06
CA ARG A 42 -33.68 8.59 39.86
C ARG A 42 -33.01 9.55 40.84
N GLN A 43 -32.88 9.16 42.11
CA GLN A 43 -32.16 9.90 43.15
C GLN A 43 -30.68 10.01 42.80
N ASN A 44 -30.02 8.93 42.34
CA ASN A 44 -28.63 8.96 41.92
C ASN A 44 -28.41 9.80 40.65
N LEU A 45 -29.32 9.74 39.68
CA LEU A 45 -29.28 10.59 38.49
C LEU A 45 -29.52 12.06 38.82
N LEU A 46 -30.47 12.35 39.71
CA LEU A 46 -30.73 13.72 40.19
C LEU A 46 -29.56 14.24 41.02
N ALA A 47 -28.96 13.40 41.87
CA ALA A 47 -27.77 13.74 42.65
C ALA A 47 -26.57 13.99 41.73
N TYR A 48 -26.32 13.12 40.74
CA TYR A 48 -25.28 13.32 39.73
C TYR A 48 -25.53 14.56 38.86
N ALA A 49 -26.77 14.78 38.42
CA ALA A 49 -27.15 15.94 37.64
C ALA A 49 -27.03 17.22 38.47
N LYS A 50 -27.39 17.19 39.76
CA LYS A 50 -27.23 18.30 40.69
C LYS A 50 -25.76 18.57 40.99
N GLU A 51 -24.95 17.54 41.25
CA GLU A 51 -23.51 17.65 41.43
C GLU A 51 -22.85 18.22 40.17
N LYS A 52 -23.23 17.75 38.98
CA LYS A 52 -22.76 18.30 37.71
C LYS A 52 -23.23 19.73 37.48
N TYR A 53 -24.47 20.04 37.80
CA TYR A 53 -25.02 21.40 37.71
C TYR A 53 -24.31 22.36 38.66
N GLU A 54 -24.09 21.96 39.91
CA GLU A 54 -23.36 22.72 40.92
C GLU A 54 -21.88 22.86 40.56
N SER A 55 -21.26 21.80 40.03
CA SER A 55 -19.90 21.82 39.45
C SER A 55 -19.79 22.80 38.28
N ILE A 56 -20.77 22.80 37.37
CA ILE A 56 -20.83 23.73 36.23
C ILE A 56 -21.08 25.16 36.73
N GLN A 57 -21.99 25.38 37.67
CA GLN A 57 -22.27 26.68 38.29
C GLN A 57 -21.03 27.23 39.01
N ALA A 58 -20.35 26.41 39.79
CA ALA A 58 -19.10 26.78 40.47
C ALA A 58 -17.99 27.08 39.46
N TRP A 59 -17.89 26.30 38.38
CA TRP A 59 -16.95 26.54 37.30
C TRP A 59 -17.24 27.86 36.56
N ILE A 60 -18.51 28.13 36.21
CA ILE A 60 -18.99 29.37 35.56
C ILE A 60 -18.69 30.58 36.44
N LYS A 61 -19.00 30.52 37.74
CA LYS A 61 -18.72 31.61 38.69
C LYS A 61 -17.23 31.81 38.93
N GLY A 62 -16.42 30.77 38.78
CA GLY A 62 -14.97 30.82 38.87
C GLY A 62 -14.25 31.23 37.58
N GLN A 63 -14.96 31.41 36.45
CA GLN A 63 -14.36 31.90 35.20
C GLN A 63 -14.34 33.43 35.16
N ASP A 64 -13.23 33.97 34.68
CA ASP A 64 -13.13 35.37 34.27
C ASP A 64 -13.71 35.52 32.85
N TRP A 65 -15.00 35.84 32.77
CA TRP A 65 -15.72 35.95 31.50
C TRP A 65 -15.19 37.07 30.60
N ALA A 66 -14.62 38.13 31.17
CA ALA A 66 -13.98 39.20 30.41
C ALA A 66 -12.71 38.67 29.71
N ALA A 67 -11.87 37.91 30.42
CA ALA A 67 -10.71 37.26 29.83
C ALA A 67 -11.09 36.25 28.73
N ARG A 68 -12.19 35.50 28.90
CA ARG A 68 -12.69 34.54 27.89
C ARG A 68 -13.27 35.22 26.65
N ALA A 69 -14.01 36.30 26.82
CA ALA A 69 -14.51 37.10 25.70
C ALA A 69 -13.34 37.66 24.87
N PHE A 70 -12.28 38.10 25.53
CA PHE A 70 -11.07 38.58 24.87
C PHE A 70 -10.29 37.47 24.14
N GLU A 71 -10.13 36.29 24.75
CA GLU A 71 -9.54 35.10 24.08
C GLU A 71 -10.32 34.75 22.81
N LEU A 72 -11.65 34.73 22.88
CA LEU A 72 -12.51 34.44 21.74
C LEU A 72 -12.38 35.52 20.66
N ALA A 73 -12.41 36.80 21.04
CA ALA A 73 -12.23 37.90 20.10
C ALA A 73 -10.88 37.81 19.37
N TYR A 74 -9.82 37.43 20.07
CA TYR A 74 -8.50 37.23 19.46
C TYR A 74 -8.47 36.04 18.50
N VAL A 75 -9.04 34.89 18.88
CA VAL A 75 -9.13 33.73 18.00
C VAL A 75 -9.94 34.06 16.74
N CYS A 76 -11.08 34.75 16.90
CA CYS A 76 -11.90 35.23 15.79
C CYS A 76 -11.14 36.21 14.90
N LEU A 77 -10.35 37.12 15.49
CA LEU A 77 -9.48 38.02 14.73
C LEU A 77 -8.47 37.23 13.91
N MET A 78 -7.72 36.29 14.51
CA MET A 78 -6.74 35.47 13.80
C MET A 78 -7.37 34.61 12.69
N LEU A 79 -8.59 34.12 12.90
CA LEU A 79 -9.35 33.42 11.88
C LEU A 79 -9.83 34.35 10.76
N ALA A 80 -10.37 35.53 11.07
CA ALA A 80 -10.80 36.50 10.06
C ALA A 80 -9.61 36.94 9.19
N LEU A 81 -8.45 37.12 9.80
CA LEU A 81 -7.20 37.40 9.10
C LEU A 81 -6.77 36.25 8.19
N THR A 82 -6.86 35.02 8.69
CA THR A 82 -6.62 33.79 7.92
C THR A 82 -7.46 33.76 6.64
N VAL A 83 -8.76 34.08 6.75
CA VAL A 83 -9.67 34.18 5.59
C VAL A 83 -9.21 35.26 4.62
N VAL A 84 -8.92 36.47 5.11
CA VAL A 84 -8.50 37.60 4.26
C VAL A 84 -7.21 37.28 3.51
N LEU A 85 -6.22 36.67 4.16
CA LEU A 85 -4.94 36.30 3.54
C LEU A 85 -5.12 35.28 2.43
N LEU A 86 -5.93 34.24 2.67
CA LEU A 86 -6.18 33.20 1.69
C LEU A 86 -6.97 33.70 0.50
N SER A 87 -8.02 34.50 0.74
CA SER A 87 -8.75 35.15 -0.33
C SER A 87 -7.80 35.99 -1.19
N ASN A 88 -6.90 36.79 -0.60
CA ASN A 88 -5.98 37.60 -1.39
C ASN A 88 -4.88 36.78 -2.09
N TYR A 89 -4.35 35.72 -1.47
CA TYR A 89 -3.31 34.87 -2.08
C TYR A 89 -3.79 34.24 -3.39
N PHE A 90 -5.02 33.70 -3.39
CA PHE A 90 -5.59 33.06 -4.57
C PHE A 90 -6.19 34.05 -5.56
N LEU A 91 -6.85 35.13 -5.10
CA LEU A 91 -7.38 36.18 -6.00
C LEU A 91 -6.26 37.01 -6.64
N GLY A 92 -5.09 37.10 -6.01
CA GLY A 92 -3.93 37.82 -6.54
C GLY A 92 -3.28 37.17 -7.77
N GLN A 93 -3.60 35.91 -8.06
CA GLN A 93 -3.13 35.21 -9.26
C GLN A 93 -4.10 35.35 -10.44
N ASP A 94 -5.30 35.90 -10.25
CA ASP A 94 -6.33 36.00 -11.28
C ASP A 94 -6.61 37.48 -11.62
N HIS A 95 -6.36 37.88 -12.87
CA HIS A 95 -6.40 39.29 -13.30
C HIS A 95 -7.77 39.98 -13.17
N ASN A 96 -8.83 39.20 -12.90
CA ASN A 96 -10.21 39.69 -12.80
C ASN A 96 -10.57 40.24 -11.39
N PHE A 97 -9.70 40.06 -10.39
CA PHE A 97 -9.93 40.57 -9.03
C PHE A 97 -8.82 41.53 -8.58
N LEU A 98 -9.15 42.49 -7.72
CA LEU A 98 -8.23 43.47 -7.11
C LEU A 98 -7.22 42.74 -6.19
N GLY A 99 -6.20 42.14 -6.78
CA GLY A 99 -5.18 41.37 -6.08
C GLY A 99 -4.07 42.23 -5.50
N LEU A 100 -3.85 42.18 -4.19
CA LEU A 100 -2.56 42.55 -3.61
C LEU A 100 -1.50 41.54 -4.09
N THR A 101 -0.31 42.02 -4.46
CA THR A 101 0.83 41.14 -4.78
C THR A 101 1.15 40.23 -3.58
N THR A 102 1.79 39.08 -3.82
CA THR A 102 2.25 38.17 -2.74
C THR A 102 3.05 38.91 -1.66
N GLU A 103 3.81 39.94 -2.06
CA GLU A 103 4.54 40.84 -1.17
C GLU A 103 3.61 41.72 -0.31
N GLY A 104 2.52 42.24 -0.88
CA GLY A 104 1.52 43.04 -0.17
C GLY A 104 0.71 42.24 0.85
N VAL A 105 0.32 41.01 0.52
CA VAL A 105 -0.34 40.08 1.45
C VAL A 105 0.58 39.77 2.63
N LEU A 106 1.87 39.60 2.35
CA LEU A 106 2.87 39.27 3.36
C LEU A 106 3.23 40.46 4.27
N LEU A 107 3.33 41.67 3.72
CA LEU A 107 3.47 42.90 4.50
C LEU A 107 2.25 43.15 5.40
N PHE A 108 1.05 42.84 4.92
CA PHE A 108 -0.19 42.93 5.69
C PHE A 108 -0.23 41.90 6.84
N TYR A 109 0.16 40.65 6.57
CA TYR A 109 0.32 39.62 7.62
C TYR A 109 1.34 40.05 8.69
N LEU A 110 2.51 40.52 8.26
CA LEU A 110 3.57 41.07 9.11
C LEU A 110 3.06 42.19 10.00
N PHE A 111 2.40 43.19 9.42
CA PHE A 111 1.84 44.33 10.13
C PHE A 111 0.85 43.88 11.22
N ILE A 112 0.02 42.87 10.94
CA ILE A 112 -1.03 42.45 11.85
C ILE A 112 -0.52 41.52 12.95
N VAL A 113 0.46 40.66 12.65
CA VAL A 113 1.15 39.89 13.69
C VAL A 113 1.97 40.82 14.59
N LEU A 114 2.59 41.87 14.03
CA LEU A 114 3.24 42.94 14.79
C LEU A 114 2.22 43.71 15.65
N PHE A 115 1.03 44.02 15.13
CA PHE A 115 -0.03 44.72 15.85
C PHE A 115 -0.66 43.85 16.96
N ALA A 116 -0.92 42.57 16.69
CA ALA A 116 -1.33 41.58 17.67
C ALA A 116 -0.25 41.38 18.76
N GLY A 117 1.02 41.36 18.35
CA GLY A 117 2.18 41.37 19.25
C GLY A 117 2.17 42.62 20.13
N LEU A 118 2.03 43.82 19.56
CA LEU A 118 1.93 45.10 20.28
C LEU A 118 0.81 45.13 21.32
N LEU A 119 -0.36 44.58 20.98
CA LEU A 119 -1.51 44.50 21.89
C LEU A 119 -1.31 43.52 23.06
N THR A 120 -0.41 42.54 22.92
CA THR A 120 -0.26 41.41 23.86
C THR A 120 1.08 41.39 24.61
N LEU A 121 2.11 42.02 24.05
CA LEU A 121 3.48 42.14 24.57
C LEU A 121 3.58 42.65 26.00
N PRO A 122 2.77 43.64 26.41
CA PRO A 122 2.68 44.09 27.81
C PRO A 122 2.43 43.00 28.84
N TYR A 123 1.80 41.90 28.43
CA TYR A 123 1.22 40.91 29.33
C TYR A 123 1.92 39.53 29.23
N THR A 124 2.95 39.43 28.38
CA THR A 124 3.71 38.18 28.15
C THR A 124 5.04 38.18 28.92
N LYS A 125 5.31 37.13 29.70
CA LYS A 125 6.63 36.92 30.32
C LYS A 125 7.62 36.44 29.25
N LEU A 126 8.92 36.78 29.38
CA LEU A 126 9.96 36.35 28.41
C LEU A 126 9.96 34.82 28.23
N LYS A 127 9.71 34.07 29.31
CA LYS A 127 9.58 32.60 29.31
C LYS A 127 8.45 32.06 28.43
N SER A 128 7.43 32.87 28.10
CA SER A 128 6.32 32.48 27.23
C SER A 128 6.65 32.61 25.73
N ILE A 129 7.74 33.32 25.39
CA ILE A 129 8.21 33.47 24.00
C ILE A 129 9.05 32.24 23.59
N PHE A 130 9.70 31.58 24.55
CA PHE A 130 10.58 30.45 24.29
C PHE A 130 9.90 29.25 23.59
N PRO A 131 8.66 28.84 23.95
CA PRO A 131 7.91 27.85 23.18
C PRO A 131 7.63 28.26 21.73
N LEU A 132 7.41 29.55 21.44
CA LEU A 132 7.22 30.00 20.04
C LEU A 132 8.51 29.82 19.23
N LEU A 133 9.64 30.18 19.82
CA LEU A 133 10.97 30.03 19.20
C LEU A 133 11.29 28.56 18.92
N ILE A 134 11.10 27.68 19.91
CA ILE A 134 11.32 26.23 19.72
C ILE A 134 10.33 25.66 18.71
N GLY A 135 9.06 26.09 18.74
CA GLY A 135 8.02 25.56 17.86
C GLY A 135 8.37 25.86 16.41
N TYR A 136 8.91 27.05 16.16
CA TYR A 136 9.45 27.44 14.87
C TYR A 136 10.69 26.61 14.45
N LEU A 137 11.65 26.42 15.37
CA LEU A 137 12.83 25.58 15.14
C LEU A 137 12.49 24.11 14.86
N ILE A 138 11.33 23.63 15.30
CA ILE A 138 10.84 22.27 14.99
C ILE A 138 10.00 22.27 13.71
N TYR A 139 9.17 23.29 13.49
CA TYR A 139 8.34 23.40 12.30
C TYR A 139 9.17 23.43 11.02
N PHE A 140 10.29 24.17 11.01
CA PHE A 140 11.14 24.29 9.82
C PHE A 140 11.74 22.95 9.35
N PRO A 141 12.38 22.14 10.21
CA PRO A 141 12.80 20.78 9.85
C PRO A 141 11.64 19.89 9.39
N LEU A 142 10.47 19.95 10.02
CA LEU A 142 9.32 19.14 9.59
C LEU A 142 8.85 19.54 8.19
N LEU A 143 8.79 20.84 7.89
CA LEU A 143 8.46 21.32 6.56
C LEU A 143 9.52 20.92 5.53
N PHE A 144 10.80 21.00 5.89
CA PHE A 144 11.92 20.56 5.06
C PHE A 144 11.81 19.07 4.71
N LEU A 145 11.53 18.20 5.69
CA LEU A 145 11.35 16.76 5.46
C LEU A 145 10.16 16.46 4.54
N LEU A 146 9.05 17.20 4.70
CA LEU A 146 7.88 17.10 3.83
C LEU A 146 8.23 17.49 2.38
N GLU A 147 8.85 18.64 2.17
CA GLU A 147 9.20 19.09 0.82
C GLU A 147 10.25 18.19 0.16
N TRP A 148 11.24 17.72 0.94
CA TRP A 148 12.21 16.76 0.45
C TRP A 148 11.53 15.49 -0.06
N SER A 149 10.56 14.94 0.69
CA SER A 149 9.84 13.74 0.26
C SER A 149 9.12 13.89 -1.08
N ARG A 150 8.66 15.11 -1.41
CA ARG A 150 7.94 15.43 -2.66
C ARG A 150 8.85 15.56 -3.87
N GLN A 151 10.16 15.69 -3.65
CA GLN A 151 11.17 15.92 -4.69
C GLN A 151 12.07 14.70 -4.93
N LEU A 152 11.84 13.59 -4.23
CA LEU A 152 12.70 12.39 -4.33
C LEU A 152 12.76 11.80 -5.75
N ASN A 153 11.66 11.91 -6.50
CA ASN A 153 11.58 11.41 -7.88
C ASN A 153 12.20 12.39 -8.91
N ASN A 154 12.59 13.60 -8.49
CA ASN A 154 13.13 14.61 -9.39
C ASN A 154 14.65 14.40 -9.61
N PRO A 155 15.09 14.02 -10.82
CA PRO A 155 16.50 13.74 -11.08
C PRO A 155 17.39 14.99 -11.00
N ASN A 156 16.82 16.17 -11.21
CA ASN A 156 17.54 17.44 -11.23
C ASN A 156 17.61 18.11 -9.86
N PHE A 157 16.88 17.58 -8.87
CA PHE A 157 16.78 18.17 -7.57
C PHE A 157 18.05 17.91 -6.74
N LYS A 158 18.66 18.98 -6.24
CA LYS A 158 19.71 18.89 -5.23
C LYS A 158 19.13 19.31 -3.89
N VAL A 159 19.51 18.60 -2.82
CA VAL A 159 19.06 18.93 -1.46
C VAL A 159 19.39 20.39 -1.06
N GLN A 160 20.44 20.97 -1.66
CA GLN A 160 20.81 22.38 -1.47
C GLN A 160 19.75 23.36 -2.01
N ASP A 161 18.97 22.94 -3.02
CA ASP A 161 17.92 23.76 -3.61
C ASP A 161 16.67 23.85 -2.72
N LEU A 162 16.48 22.97 -1.72
CA LEU A 162 15.40 23.10 -0.72
C LEU A 162 15.41 24.46 -0.02
N PHE A 163 16.60 25.03 0.22
CA PHE A 163 16.73 26.36 0.81
C PHE A 163 16.29 27.50 -0.14
N ARG A 164 16.08 27.20 -1.44
CA ARG A 164 15.67 28.12 -2.51
C ARG A 164 14.25 27.88 -2.99
N ILE A 165 13.73 26.66 -2.87
CA ILE A 165 12.48 26.19 -3.51
C ILE A 165 11.22 26.88 -2.99
N HIS A 166 11.24 27.55 -1.84
CA HIS A 166 10.05 28.25 -1.36
C HIS A 166 10.34 29.66 -0.83
N PRO A 167 10.02 30.73 -1.59
CA PRO A 167 10.14 32.12 -1.16
C PRO A 167 9.42 32.41 0.17
N LEU A 168 8.32 31.72 0.46
CA LEU A 168 7.61 31.89 1.73
C LEU A 168 8.40 31.33 2.93
N THR A 169 9.30 30.35 2.77
CA THR A 169 10.12 29.86 3.90
C THR A 169 11.22 30.85 4.32
N GLN A 170 11.84 31.53 3.35
CA GLN A 170 12.82 32.58 3.64
C GLN A 170 12.12 33.79 4.27
N VAL A 171 11.01 34.22 3.68
CA VAL A 171 10.32 35.43 4.12
C VAL A 171 9.62 35.23 5.47
N HIS A 172 9.08 34.05 5.80
CA HIS A 172 8.52 33.75 7.13
C HIS A 172 9.59 33.66 8.24
N PHE A 173 10.78 33.16 7.93
CA PHE A 173 11.92 33.17 8.86
C PHE A 173 12.32 34.60 9.23
N TYR A 174 12.53 35.46 8.23
CA TYR A 174 12.93 36.84 8.45
C TYR A 174 11.81 37.69 9.04
N SER A 175 10.57 37.54 8.58
CA SER A 175 9.42 38.27 9.13
C SER A 175 9.16 37.95 10.59
N LEU A 176 9.23 36.68 11.00
CA LEU A 176 9.08 36.30 12.41
C LEU A 176 10.27 36.74 13.25
N SER A 177 11.49 36.67 12.72
CA SER A 177 12.69 37.19 13.39
C SER A 177 12.57 38.70 13.61
N ILE A 178 12.10 39.44 12.61
CA ILE A 178 11.79 40.88 12.70
C ILE A 178 10.67 41.11 13.71
N ILE A 179 9.59 40.33 13.67
CA ILE A 179 8.49 40.40 14.65
C ILE A 179 9.01 40.21 16.07
N LEU A 180 9.87 39.22 16.31
CA LEU A 180 10.41 38.90 17.63
C LEU A 180 11.42 39.95 18.11
N VAL A 181 12.25 40.48 17.21
CA VAL A 181 13.19 41.58 17.52
C VAL A 181 12.44 42.87 17.83
N VAL A 182 11.44 43.22 17.00
CA VAL A 182 10.57 44.39 17.21
C VAL A 182 9.76 44.19 18.49
N ALA A 183 9.21 43.01 18.72
CA ALA A 183 8.50 42.68 19.95
C ALA A 183 9.37 42.81 21.20
N PHE A 184 10.61 42.30 21.14
CA PHE A 184 11.58 42.43 22.22
C PHE A 184 11.99 43.89 22.45
N ALA A 185 12.23 44.66 21.39
CA ALA A 185 12.53 46.09 21.46
C ALA A 185 11.36 46.89 22.05
N LEU A 186 10.13 46.64 21.59
CA LEU A 186 8.91 47.27 22.12
C LEU A 186 8.68 46.95 23.59
N LYS A 187 8.99 45.73 24.04
CA LYS A 187 8.93 45.35 25.45
C LYS A 187 9.95 46.10 26.32
N ILE A 188 11.14 46.34 25.80
CA ILE A 188 12.15 47.18 26.48
C ILE A 188 11.61 48.60 26.61
N VAL A 189 11.09 49.18 25.52
CA VAL A 189 10.53 50.54 25.49
C VAL A 189 9.34 50.67 26.43
N GLN A 190 8.44 49.70 26.45
CA GLN A 190 7.24 49.69 27.28
C GLN A 190 7.54 49.74 28.79
N ARG A 191 8.68 49.18 29.24
CA ARG A 191 9.10 49.23 30.65
C ARG A 191 9.29 50.67 31.15
N GLU A 192 9.51 51.61 30.23
CA GLU A 192 9.75 53.03 30.49
C GLU A 192 8.47 53.91 30.41
N PHE A 193 7.36 53.41 29.85
CA PHE A 193 6.13 54.21 29.64
C PHE A 193 4.99 53.90 30.64
N TYR A 194 4.49 54.95 31.31
CA TYR A 194 3.51 54.89 32.42
C TYR A 194 2.10 54.36 32.05
N VAL A 195 1.67 54.51 30.79
CA VAL A 195 0.31 54.15 30.32
C VAL A 195 -0.01 52.66 30.48
N PHE A 196 0.99 51.79 30.42
CA PHE A 196 0.80 50.34 30.53
C PHE A 196 0.63 49.85 31.98
N LYS A 197 0.92 50.69 32.97
CA LYS A 197 0.84 50.35 34.40
C LYS A 197 -0.61 50.26 34.91
N ASN A 198 -1.52 51.06 34.33
CA ASN A 198 -2.94 51.10 34.71
C ASN A 198 -3.80 49.98 34.09
N PHE A 199 -3.26 49.25 33.11
CA PHE A 199 -3.98 48.13 32.49
C PHE A 199 -3.81 46.81 33.25
N GLU A 200 -2.87 46.70 34.21
CA GLU A 200 -2.72 45.51 35.07
C GLU A 200 -3.98 45.21 35.91
N GLU A 201 -4.81 46.23 36.17
CA GLU A 201 -6.07 46.11 36.91
C GLU A 201 -7.25 45.64 36.02
N THR A 202 -7.06 45.64 34.69
CA THR A 202 -8.07 45.11 33.76
C THR A 202 -7.95 43.59 33.65
N GLY A 203 -9.08 42.87 33.61
CA GLY A 203 -9.12 41.39 33.52
C GLY A 203 -8.38 40.77 32.32
N LEU A 204 -7.91 41.60 31.37
CA LEU A 204 -7.06 41.25 30.23
C LEU A 204 -5.75 40.54 30.64
N TYR A 205 -5.17 40.87 31.80
CA TYR A 205 -3.95 40.21 32.30
C TYR A 205 -4.15 38.71 32.62
N ARG A 206 -5.39 38.27 32.85
CA ARG A 206 -5.72 36.90 33.28
C ARG A 206 -6.04 35.93 32.12
N ALA A 207 -6.05 36.40 30.87
CA ALA A 207 -6.22 35.54 29.71
C ALA A 207 -5.10 34.47 29.62
N ARG A 208 -5.46 33.24 29.26
CA ARG A 208 -4.53 32.10 29.21
C ARG A 208 -3.53 32.30 28.08
N ARG A 209 -2.31 32.73 28.44
CA ARG A 209 -1.15 32.89 27.53
C ARG A 209 -0.95 31.77 26.50
N SER A 210 -1.32 30.53 26.83
CA SER A 210 -1.29 29.40 25.89
C SER A 210 -2.23 29.58 24.69
N VAL A 211 -3.43 30.13 24.88
CA VAL A 211 -4.43 30.32 23.80
C VAL A 211 -3.92 31.33 22.76
N TRP A 212 -3.32 32.42 23.23
CA TRP A 212 -2.63 33.42 22.39
C TRP A 212 -1.54 32.79 21.54
N THR A 213 -0.68 32.02 22.18
CA THR A 213 0.45 31.34 21.56
C THR A 213 -0.03 30.41 20.44
N MET A 214 -1.04 29.58 20.74
CA MET A 214 -1.60 28.59 19.80
C MET A 214 -2.33 29.26 18.63
N ALA A 215 -3.17 30.26 18.90
CA ALA A 215 -3.92 31.00 17.87
C ALA A 215 -3.02 31.84 16.96
N SER A 216 -1.87 32.29 17.46
CA SER A 216 -0.92 33.07 16.67
C SER A 216 -0.10 32.23 15.69
N MET A 217 0.13 30.96 16.02
CA MET A 217 0.85 30.04 15.13
C MET A 217 -0.07 29.31 14.16
N ALA A 218 -1.36 29.14 14.49
CA ALA A 218 -2.34 28.44 13.64
C ALA A 218 -2.34 28.90 12.16
N PRO A 219 -2.23 30.20 11.83
CA PRO A 219 -2.15 30.65 10.43
C PRO A 219 -0.94 30.12 9.64
N LEU A 220 0.14 29.65 10.31
CA LEU A 220 1.27 29.03 9.61
C LEU A 220 0.88 27.75 8.87
N MET A 221 -0.19 27.06 9.28
CA MET A 221 -0.70 25.91 8.53
C MET A 221 -1.16 26.27 7.12
N LEU A 222 -1.59 27.51 6.90
CA LEU A 222 -2.03 28.00 5.59
C LEU A 222 -0.89 28.19 4.59
N THR A 223 0.34 28.22 5.10
CA THR A 223 1.56 28.38 4.30
C THR A 223 2.21 27.03 3.99
N ASN A 224 1.64 25.94 4.52
CA ASN A 224 2.11 24.58 4.28
C ASN A 224 1.74 24.14 2.85
N SER A 225 2.67 23.50 2.16
CA SER A 225 2.45 23.00 0.79
C SER A 225 1.28 22.01 0.71
N LEU A 226 1.04 21.19 1.74
CA LEU A 226 -0.10 20.26 1.80
C LEU A 226 -1.44 21.00 1.84
N PHE A 227 -1.51 22.13 2.55
CA PHE A 227 -2.70 22.96 2.59
C PHE A 227 -2.96 23.63 1.24
N LEU A 228 -1.90 24.23 0.67
CA LEU A 228 -2.01 24.93 -0.62
C LEU A 228 -2.46 23.97 -1.71
N GLU A 229 -1.88 22.77 -1.77
CA GLU A 229 -2.27 21.72 -2.71
C GLU A 229 -3.75 21.31 -2.55
N PHE A 230 -4.25 21.20 -1.31
CA PHE A 230 -5.64 20.83 -1.02
C PHE A 230 -6.64 21.87 -1.51
N VAL A 231 -6.30 23.16 -1.37
CA VAL A 231 -7.21 24.28 -1.65
C VAL A 231 -7.13 24.75 -3.11
N THR A 232 -5.97 24.65 -3.77
CA THR A 232 -5.73 25.25 -5.11
C THR A 232 -6.68 24.72 -6.18
N GLY A 233 -6.93 23.40 -6.24
CA GLY A 233 -7.77 22.79 -7.28
C GLY A 233 -9.22 23.32 -7.26
N PRO A 234 -9.95 23.17 -6.14
CA PRO A 234 -11.31 23.68 -5.99
C PRO A 234 -11.40 25.20 -6.17
N VAL A 235 -10.40 25.94 -5.67
CA VAL A 235 -10.32 27.39 -5.84
C VAL A 235 -10.23 27.79 -7.31
N THR A 236 -9.36 27.14 -8.07
CA THR A 236 -9.19 27.43 -9.50
C THR A 236 -10.49 27.21 -10.26
N SER A 237 -11.20 26.09 -9.98
CA SER A 237 -12.51 25.79 -10.58
C SER A 237 -13.55 26.88 -10.27
N LEU A 238 -13.66 27.30 -9.01
CA LEU A 238 -14.63 28.32 -8.57
C LEU A 238 -14.30 29.71 -9.12
N ALA A 239 -13.01 30.03 -9.27
CA ALA A 239 -12.55 31.28 -9.85
C ALA A 239 -12.86 31.33 -11.36
N THR A 240 -12.62 30.24 -12.10
CA THR A 240 -12.94 30.16 -13.54
C THR A 240 -14.43 30.27 -13.83
N GLU A 241 -15.30 29.82 -12.92
CA GLU A 241 -16.76 29.94 -13.05
C GLU A 241 -17.30 31.30 -12.58
N ASN A 242 -16.43 32.22 -12.15
CA ASN A 242 -16.75 33.56 -11.63
C ASN A 242 -17.78 33.56 -10.48
N GLN A 243 -17.76 32.53 -9.62
CA GLN A 243 -18.72 32.35 -8.54
C GLN A 243 -18.20 32.91 -7.20
N LEU A 244 -18.28 34.23 -7.02
CA LEU A 244 -17.70 34.90 -5.84
C LEU A 244 -18.28 34.41 -4.49
N GLY A 245 -19.60 34.17 -4.40
CA GLY A 245 -20.25 33.72 -3.17
C GLY A 245 -19.80 32.32 -2.69
N PRO A 246 -19.89 31.28 -3.55
CA PRO A 246 -19.34 29.95 -3.30
C PRO A 246 -17.84 29.96 -3.03
N TYR A 247 -17.06 30.76 -3.78
CA TYR A 247 -15.63 30.94 -3.55
C TYR A 247 -15.33 31.43 -2.13
N LEU A 248 -15.95 32.54 -1.70
CA LEU A 248 -15.74 33.09 -0.35
C LEU A 248 -16.18 32.12 0.75
N SER A 249 -17.29 31.40 0.53
CA SER A 249 -17.79 30.40 1.47
C SER A 249 -16.83 29.20 1.60
N TYR A 250 -16.30 28.72 0.47
CA TYR A 250 -15.31 27.64 0.45
C TYR A 250 -14.02 28.05 1.13
N ILE A 251 -13.44 29.21 0.76
CA ILE A 251 -12.23 29.74 1.39
C ILE A 251 -12.45 29.93 2.89
N ALA A 252 -13.57 30.51 3.32
CA ALA A 252 -13.88 30.69 4.73
C ALA A 252 -13.98 29.35 5.48
N GLY A 253 -14.64 28.35 4.88
CA GLY A 253 -14.75 27.00 5.43
C GLY A 253 -13.38 26.31 5.57
N GLN A 254 -12.54 26.36 4.54
CA GLN A 254 -11.19 25.78 4.57
C GLN A 254 -10.27 26.51 5.53
N SER A 255 -10.34 27.85 5.56
CA SER A 255 -9.62 28.69 6.52
C SER A 255 -9.93 28.26 7.96
N LEU A 256 -11.22 28.08 8.28
CA LEU A 256 -11.65 27.63 9.60
C LEU A 256 -11.15 26.22 9.91
N LEU A 257 -11.32 25.26 8.99
CA LEU A 257 -10.90 23.88 9.19
C LEU A 257 -9.40 23.79 9.49
N TRP A 258 -8.58 24.40 8.64
CA TRP A 258 -7.12 24.33 8.76
C TRP A 258 -6.58 25.19 9.90
N PHE A 259 -7.24 26.30 10.22
CA PHE A 259 -6.94 27.06 11.44
C PHE A 259 -7.19 26.19 12.69
N VAL A 260 -8.30 25.46 12.74
CA VAL A 260 -8.61 24.56 13.87
C VAL A 260 -7.58 23.43 13.97
N ILE A 261 -7.24 22.79 12.85
CA ILE A 261 -6.18 21.76 12.81
C ILE A 261 -4.86 22.33 13.33
N GLY A 262 -4.43 23.48 12.78
CA GLY A 262 -3.23 24.17 13.22
C GLY A 262 -3.24 24.51 14.69
N PHE A 263 -4.33 25.10 15.17
CA PHE A 263 -4.52 25.43 16.57
C PHE A 263 -4.37 24.20 17.48
N LEU A 264 -4.97 23.06 17.11
CA LEU A 264 -4.88 21.82 17.87
C LEU A 264 -3.47 21.21 17.85
N LEU A 265 -2.79 21.23 16.69
CA LEU A 265 -1.41 20.74 16.57
C LEU A 265 -0.44 21.60 17.39
N PHE A 266 -0.54 22.93 17.27
CA PHE A 266 0.26 23.85 18.08
C PHE A 266 -0.10 23.77 19.57
N ALA A 267 -1.36 23.47 19.90
CA ALA A 267 -1.76 23.19 21.28
C ALA A 267 -1.12 21.93 21.80
N SER A 268 -1.05 20.87 20.99
CA SER A 268 -0.35 19.65 21.35
C SER A 268 1.14 19.90 21.55
N TYR A 269 1.77 20.67 20.67
CA TYR A 269 3.17 21.06 20.79
C TYR A 269 3.45 21.84 22.09
N TYR A 270 2.70 22.93 22.33
CA TYR A 270 2.90 23.78 23.51
C TYR A 270 2.70 22.99 24.80
N ASN A 271 1.65 22.18 24.85
CA ASN A 271 1.39 21.34 26.01
C ASN A 271 2.46 20.24 26.14
N SER A 272 2.98 19.67 25.04
CA SER A 272 4.06 18.68 25.07
C SER A 272 5.32 19.23 25.76
N LEU A 273 5.72 20.47 25.46
CA LEU A 273 6.83 21.12 26.17
C LEU A 273 6.55 21.30 27.66
N ARG A 274 5.31 21.65 28.02
CA ARG A 274 4.90 21.79 29.42
C ARG A 274 4.95 20.44 30.15
N GLU A 275 4.48 19.37 29.54
CA GLU A 275 4.51 18.01 30.10
C GLU A 275 5.97 17.57 30.35
N ILE A 276 6.86 17.78 29.37
CA ILE A 276 8.30 17.51 29.51
C ILE A 276 8.93 18.34 30.63
N GLY A 277 8.61 19.63 30.70
CA GLY A 277 9.09 20.51 31.78
C GLY A 277 8.57 20.12 33.17
N LEU A 278 7.53 19.30 33.25
CA LEU A 278 7.01 18.70 34.47
C LEU A 278 7.51 17.26 34.68
N HIS A 279 8.53 16.83 33.93
CA HIS A 279 9.13 15.49 33.97
C HIS A 279 8.12 14.35 33.77
N HIS A 280 7.11 14.56 32.92
CA HIS A 280 6.14 13.53 32.57
C HIS A 280 5.80 13.51 31.09
N PHE A 281 5.43 12.34 30.57
CA PHE A 281 4.86 12.22 29.24
C PHE A 281 3.34 12.05 29.32
N GLY A 282 2.60 12.86 28.59
CA GLY A 282 1.14 12.83 28.58
C GLY A 282 0.53 12.77 27.19
N ARG A 283 -0.70 13.27 27.08
CA ARG A 283 -1.52 13.16 25.85
C ARG A 283 -0.98 14.09 24.77
N ALA A 284 -0.50 15.25 25.17
CA ALA A 284 0.04 16.23 24.24
C ALA A 284 1.37 15.75 23.63
N ASN A 285 2.20 15.05 24.41
CA ASN A 285 3.36 14.35 23.86
C ASN A 285 2.97 13.29 22.83
N ALA A 286 1.96 12.46 23.10
CA ALA A 286 1.54 11.39 22.19
C ALA A 286 1.05 11.94 20.84
N VAL A 287 0.19 12.96 20.86
CA VAL A 287 -0.33 13.59 19.64
C VAL A 287 0.78 14.31 18.86
N PHE A 288 1.63 15.09 19.54
CA PHE A 288 2.72 15.81 18.87
C PHE A 288 3.76 14.85 18.27
N SER A 289 4.15 13.80 19.00
CA SER A 289 5.12 12.82 18.52
C SER A 289 4.57 11.99 17.37
N SER A 290 3.25 11.72 17.35
CA SER A 290 2.60 11.07 16.21
C SER A 290 2.73 11.89 14.92
N LEU A 291 2.67 13.24 15.01
CA LEU A 291 2.91 14.12 13.86
C LEU A 291 4.37 14.06 13.42
N VAL A 292 5.32 14.14 14.36
CA VAL A 292 6.76 14.07 14.05
C VAL A 292 7.11 12.74 13.39
N PHE A 293 6.63 11.61 13.93
CA PHE A 293 6.82 10.30 13.34
C PHE A 293 6.14 10.17 11.97
N ALA A 294 4.94 10.73 11.79
CA ALA A 294 4.26 10.71 10.50
C ALA A 294 5.06 11.42 9.40
N VAL A 295 5.63 12.60 9.69
CA VAL A 295 6.47 13.33 8.74
C VAL A 295 7.78 12.59 8.46
N LEU A 296 8.43 12.07 9.50
CA LEU A 296 9.68 11.32 9.37
C LEU A 296 9.49 10.05 8.53
N PHE A 297 8.49 9.22 8.87
CA PHE A 297 8.22 7.98 8.16
C PHE A 297 7.62 8.21 6.77
N ASN A 298 6.92 9.32 6.53
CA ASN A 298 6.57 9.72 5.18
C ASN A 298 7.81 9.83 4.29
N LEU A 299 8.85 10.56 4.73
CA LEU A 299 10.10 10.65 3.97
C LEU A 299 10.77 9.28 3.80
N LEU A 300 10.90 8.51 4.88
CA LEU A 300 11.61 7.22 4.84
C LEU A 300 10.90 6.18 3.96
N PHE A 301 9.58 6.12 4.02
CA PHE A 301 8.81 5.21 3.16
C PHE A 301 8.92 5.63 1.71
N GLN A 302 8.84 6.94 1.42
CA GLN A 302 8.97 7.44 0.05
C GLN A 302 10.37 7.25 -0.52
N ALA A 303 11.40 7.42 0.30
CA ALA A 303 12.79 7.15 -0.07
C ALA A 303 13.04 5.67 -0.41
N GLY A 304 12.22 4.75 0.10
CA GLY A 304 12.29 3.32 -0.23
C GLY A 304 11.68 2.94 -1.58
N VAL A 305 10.88 3.81 -2.20
CA VAL A 305 10.15 3.54 -3.47
C VAL A 305 10.41 4.61 -4.52
N VAL A 306 11.63 5.16 -4.57
CA VAL A 306 11.97 6.21 -5.53
C VAL A 306 11.93 5.68 -6.96
N GLN A 307 11.26 6.43 -7.83
CA GLN A 307 11.22 6.20 -9.27
C GLN A 307 11.71 7.47 -9.97
N VAL A 308 12.79 7.36 -10.74
CA VAL A 308 13.46 8.52 -11.32
C VAL A 308 12.67 9.05 -12.52
N GLY A 309 12.29 10.32 -12.48
CA GLY A 309 11.57 10.99 -13.57
C GLY A 309 10.21 11.54 -13.12
N GLU A 310 9.48 12.11 -14.07
CA GLU A 310 8.09 12.52 -13.85
C GLU A 310 7.12 11.53 -14.48
N VAL A 311 5.97 11.34 -13.83
CA VAL A 311 4.84 10.59 -14.38
C VAL A 311 3.70 11.58 -14.58
N VAL A 312 3.28 11.76 -15.83
CA VAL A 312 2.20 12.69 -16.22
C VAL A 312 2.50 14.14 -15.74
N GLY A 313 3.76 14.57 -15.90
CA GLY A 313 4.19 15.93 -15.58
C GLY A 313 4.32 16.24 -14.08
N LYS A 314 4.36 15.22 -13.22
CA LYS A 314 4.51 15.36 -11.76
C LYS A 314 5.51 14.37 -11.19
N TYR A 315 6.25 14.81 -10.17
CA TYR A 315 7.15 13.97 -9.37
C TYR A 315 6.42 13.27 -8.21
N ILE A 316 5.25 13.77 -7.82
CA ILE A 316 4.36 13.15 -6.82
C ILE A 316 2.93 13.61 -7.12
N PHE A 317 1.94 12.74 -6.89
CA PHE A 317 0.55 13.04 -7.24
C PHE A 317 -0.10 13.95 -6.19
N PRO A 318 -1.14 14.72 -6.59
CA PRO A 318 -1.90 15.53 -5.66
C PRO A 318 -2.42 14.71 -4.47
N MET A 319 -2.32 15.27 -3.26
CA MET A 319 -2.80 14.65 -2.01
C MET A 319 -2.09 13.37 -1.55
N ALA A 320 -1.13 12.83 -2.32
CA ALA A 320 -0.41 11.61 -1.95
C ALA A 320 0.31 11.74 -0.60
N THR A 321 1.11 12.81 -0.43
CA THR A 321 1.81 13.10 0.83
C THR A 321 0.84 13.32 1.99
N LEU A 322 -0.27 14.02 1.77
CA LEU A 322 -1.25 14.30 2.81
C LEU A 322 -1.94 13.00 3.27
N PHE A 323 -2.34 12.15 2.33
CA PHE A 323 -2.94 10.84 2.62
C PHE A 323 -1.99 9.96 3.45
N GLN A 324 -0.72 9.89 3.07
CA GLN A 324 0.28 9.11 3.80
C GLN A 324 0.53 9.65 5.20
N VAL A 325 0.71 10.97 5.35
CA VAL A 325 0.93 11.60 6.67
C VAL A 325 -0.27 11.39 7.60
N ILE A 326 -1.51 11.56 7.12
CA ILE A 326 -2.72 11.32 7.94
C ILE A 326 -2.79 9.85 8.38
N THR A 327 -2.51 8.92 7.46
CA THR A 327 -2.56 7.48 7.74
C THR A 327 -1.53 7.08 8.79
N ILE A 328 -0.26 7.51 8.63
CA ILE A 328 0.81 7.21 9.59
C ILE A 328 0.53 7.89 10.93
N PHE A 329 0.04 9.14 10.93
CA PHE A 329 -0.35 9.85 12.15
C PHE A 329 -1.42 9.10 12.93
N ALA A 330 -2.48 8.63 12.25
CA ALA A 330 -3.56 7.87 12.86
C ALA A 330 -3.05 6.54 13.45
N PHE A 331 -2.17 5.84 12.72
CA PHE A 331 -1.54 4.60 13.20
C PHE A 331 -0.66 4.83 14.44
N CYS A 332 0.22 5.84 14.42
CA CYS A 332 1.06 6.19 15.56
C CYS A 332 0.21 6.52 16.80
N LEU A 333 -0.85 7.31 16.61
CA LEU A 333 -1.77 7.66 17.70
C LEU A 333 -2.48 6.41 18.25
N MET A 334 -2.90 5.49 17.38
CA MET A 334 -3.48 4.20 17.79
C MET A 334 -2.51 3.41 18.68
N VAL A 335 -1.22 3.32 18.32
CA VAL A 335 -0.21 2.62 19.14
C VAL A 335 -0.07 3.25 20.53
N TYR A 336 -0.06 4.58 20.62
CA TYR A 336 -0.07 5.28 21.91
C TYR A 336 -1.33 4.99 22.74
N VAL A 337 -2.50 4.91 22.11
CA VAL A 337 -3.78 4.60 22.78
C VAL A 337 -3.82 3.15 23.27
N LEU A 338 -3.32 2.20 22.49
CA LEU A 338 -3.30 0.78 22.81
C LEU A 338 -2.32 0.47 23.96
N LEU A 339 -1.06 0.89 23.85
CA LEU A 339 -0.04 0.63 24.87
C LEU A 339 -0.19 1.52 26.11
N ASN A 340 -0.78 2.70 25.95
CA ASN A 340 -1.03 3.67 27.02
C ASN A 340 0.24 4.03 27.84
N ARG A 341 1.42 3.88 27.24
CA ARG A 341 2.74 4.11 27.82
C ARG A 341 3.61 4.79 26.78
N TYR A 342 3.95 6.04 26.99
CA TYR A 342 4.60 6.87 25.98
C TYR A 342 5.93 6.31 25.48
N LEU A 343 6.86 5.93 26.37
CA LEU A 343 8.19 5.49 25.93
C LEU A 343 8.15 4.17 25.17
N TYR A 344 7.43 3.17 25.69
CA TYR A 344 7.27 1.88 25.01
C TYR A 344 6.52 2.01 23.68
N ALA A 345 5.50 2.87 23.62
CA ALA A 345 4.80 3.15 22.37
C ALA A 345 5.70 3.84 21.34
N SER A 346 6.50 4.83 21.76
CA SER A 346 7.45 5.52 20.88
C SER A 346 8.52 4.56 20.35
N LEU A 347 9.03 3.67 21.21
CA LEU A 347 9.98 2.64 20.81
C LEU A 347 9.36 1.67 19.81
N LEU A 348 8.14 1.19 20.05
CA LEU A 348 7.45 0.30 19.13
C LEU A 348 7.19 0.99 17.77
N ILE A 349 6.75 2.24 17.77
CA ILE A 349 6.57 3.04 16.55
C ILE A 349 7.88 3.16 15.79
N LEU A 350 8.99 3.45 16.48
CA LEU A 350 10.32 3.54 15.87
C LEU A 350 10.76 2.21 15.24
N LEU A 351 10.54 1.10 15.93
CA LEU A 351 10.89 -0.24 15.45
C LEU A 351 10.05 -0.63 14.22
N ILE A 352 8.73 -0.49 14.31
CA ILE A 352 7.81 -0.83 13.21
C ILE A 352 8.09 0.08 12.00
N GLY A 353 8.16 1.40 12.19
CA GLY A 353 8.37 2.34 11.10
C GLY A 353 9.75 2.17 10.45
N SER A 354 10.82 1.97 11.23
CA SER A 354 12.15 1.72 10.64
C SER A 354 12.20 0.38 9.91
N GLY A 355 11.58 -0.67 10.47
CA GLY A 355 11.46 -1.97 9.83
C GLY A 355 10.72 -1.89 8.49
N VAL A 356 9.56 -1.23 8.45
CA VAL A 356 8.81 -0.98 7.21
C VAL A 356 9.67 -0.22 6.20
N ALA A 357 10.37 0.84 6.61
CA ALA A 357 11.21 1.62 5.70
C ALA A 357 12.35 0.79 5.08
N ILE A 358 13.07 0.01 5.91
CA ILE A 358 14.18 -0.83 5.47
C ILE A 358 13.69 -1.94 4.53
N VAL A 359 12.66 -2.69 4.95
CA VAL A 359 12.13 -3.80 4.15
C VAL A 359 11.53 -3.30 2.85
N ASN A 360 10.80 -2.19 2.87
CA ASN A 360 10.25 -1.55 1.68
C ASN A 360 11.35 -1.16 0.69
N SER A 361 12.45 -0.57 1.17
CA SER A 361 13.60 -0.21 0.32
C SER A 361 14.28 -1.43 -0.29
N ILE A 362 14.52 -2.48 0.50
CA ILE A 362 15.15 -3.72 0.02
C ILE A 362 14.25 -4.40 -1.01
N LYS A 363 12.96 -4.58 -0.70
CA LYS A 363 12.02 -5.25 -1.60
C LYS A 363 11.89 -4.49 -2.93
N ASN A 364 11.72 -3.17 -2.89
CA ASN A 364 11.60 -2.36 -4.10
C ASN A 364 12.86 -2.40 -4.97
N GLN A 365 14.05 -2.46 -4.36
CA GLN A 365 15.31 -2.56 -5.11
C GLN A 365 15.42 -3.86 -5.92
N TYR A 366 14.99 -5.00 -5.35
CA TYR A 366 15.15 -6.31 -5.99
C TYR A 366 13.95 -6.73 -6.85
N ARG A 367 12.74 -6.22 -6.57
CA ARG A 367 11.49 -6.67 -7.21
C ARG A 367 10.71 -5.58 -7.92
N GLN A 368 11.16 -4.32 -7.87
CA GLN A 368 10.38 -3.17 -8.34
C GLN A 368 8.93 -3.19 -7.80
N GLU A 369 8.80 -3.61 -6.54
CA GLU A 369 7.53 -3.79 -5.84
C GLU A 369 7.68 -3.28 -4.40
N PRO A 370 6.74 -2.45 -3.90
CA PRO A 370 6.78 -1.98 -2.52
C PRO A 370 6.48 -3.10 -1.53
N LEU A 371 6.73 -2.85 -0.24
CA LEU A 371 6.22 -3.70 0.83
C LEU A 371 4.69 -3.67 0.81
N LEU A 372 4.05 -4.83 0.88
CA LEU A 372 2.61 -5.01 0.80
C LEU A 372 2.05 -5.67 2.07
N PRO A 373 0.78 -5.42 2.42
CA PRO A 373 0.04 -6.15 3.45
C PRO A 373 0.16 -7.68 3.37
N THR A 374 0.21 -8.24 2.16
CA THR A 374 0.34 -9.69 1.94
C THR A 374 1.73 -10.23 2.31
N ASP A 375 2.77 -9.40 2.27
CA ASP A 375 4.14 -9.82 2.63
C ASP A 375 4.29 -10.08 4.13
N PHE A 376 3.37 -9.60 4.97
CA PHE A 376 3.41 -9.87 6.42
C PHE A 376 3.23 -11.36 6.75
N ILE A 377 2.81 -12.18 5.78
CA ILE A 377 2.84 -13.64 5.89
C ILE A 377 4.28 -14.16 6.05
N TRP A 378 5.28 -13.51 5.43
CA TRP A 378 6.69 -13.91 5.54
C TRP A 378 7.29 -13.70 6.93
N ILE A 379 6.63 -12.98 7.85
CA ILE A 379 7.07 -12.90 9.25
C ILE A 379 7.14 -14.29 9.89
N TRP A 380 6.31 -15.23 9.40
CA TRP A 380 6.31 -16.61 9.84
C TRP A 380 7.37 -17.48 9.13
N GLU A 381 8.11 -16.93 8.16
CA GLU A 381 9.14 -17.60 7.35
C GLU A 381 10.51 -16.88 7.42
N PRO A 382 11.12 -16.76 8.61
CA PRO A 382 12.32 -15.94 8.81
C PRO A 382 13.56 -16.41 8.02
N GLN A 383 13.62 -17.69 7.61
CA GLN A 383 14.72 -18.22 6.81
C GLN A 383 14.80 -17.59 5.42
N LEU A 384 13.64 -17.39 4.78
CA LEU A 384 13.52 -16.71 3.49
C LEU A 384 13.96 -15.24 3.63
N PHE A 385 13.60 -14.57 4.73
CA PHE A 385 14.01 -13.18 4.95
C PHE A 385 15.52 -13.03 5.17
N VAL A 386 16.15 -13.95 5.93
CA VAL A 386 17.59 -13.89 6.23
C VAL A 386 18.45 -14.19 5.00
N SER A 387 17.96 -14.96 4.01
CA SER A 387 18.72 -15.17 2.77
C SER A 387 18.80 -13.93 1.87
N PHE A 388 17.88 -12.96 2.04
CA PHE A 388 17.86 -11.71 1.28
C PHE A 388 18.65 -10.57 1.90
N VAL A 389 19.01 -10.66 3.19
CA VAL A 389 19.57 -9.55 3.96
C VAL A 389 21.02 -9.82 4.31
N ASP A 390 21.89 -8.85 4.01
CA ASP A 390 23.29 -8.89 4.38
C ASP A 390 23.45 -9.06 5.91
N VAL A 391 24.33 -9.98 6.32
CA VAL A 391 24.55 -10.31 7.75
C VAL A 391 25.02 -9.08 8.54
N ALA A 392 25.84 -8.21 7.95
CA ALA A 392 26.28 -6.98 8.60
C ALA A 392 25.14 -5.98 8.77
N LEU A 393 24.22 -5.89 7.81
CA LEU A 393 23.00 -5.08 7.95
C LEU A 393 22.13 -5.62 9.10
N PHE A 394 21.93 -6.94 9.17
CA PHE A 394 21.18 -7.58 10.25
C PHE A 394 21.78 -7.29 11.63
N LEU A 395 23.10 -7.45 11.79
CA LEU A 395 23.80 -7.14 13.03
C LEU A 395 23.71 -5.65 13.40
N THR A 396 23.81 -4.77 12.40
CA THR A 396 23.67 -3.31 12.61
C THR A 396 22.29 -2.98 13.15
N VAL A 397 21.22 -3.57 12.59
CA VAL A 397 19.85 -3.39 13.09
C VAL A 397 19.74 -3.84 14.55
N LEU A 398 20.28 -5.00 14.93
CA LEU A 398 20.25 -5.47 16.32
C LEU A 398 20.96 -4.50 17.28
N VAL A 399 22.10 -3.95 16.89
CA VAL A 399 22.81 -2.95 17.69
C VAL A 399 21.98 -1.67 17.84
N VAL A 400 21.37 -1.18 16.77
CA VAL A 400 20.49 0.00 16.83
C VAL A 400 19.31 -0.24 17.77
N ILE A 401 18.68 -1.41 17.70
CA ILE A 401 17.58 -1.79 18.61
C ILE A 401 18.07 -1.77 20.06
N ALA A 402 19.21 -2.40 20.36
CA ALA A 402 19.77 -2.41 21.71
C ALA A 402 20.07 -0.99 22.24
N VAL A 403 20.62 -0.12 21.40
CA VAL A 403 20.86 1.30 21.74
C VAL A 403 19.55 2.03 22.00
N LEU A 404 18.52 1.85 21.18
CA LEU A 404 17.21 2.46 21.38
C LEU A 404 16.55 2.00 22.70
N PHE A 405 16.66 0.72 23.04
CA PHE A 405 16.20 0.18 24.32
C PHE A 405 17.00 0.77 25.49
N TYR A 406 18.32 0.87 25.38
CA TYR A 406 19.17 1.49 26.39
C TYR A 406 18.81 2.97 26.61
N VAL A 407 18.62 3.74 25.53
CA VAL A 407 18.18 5.14 25.60
C VAL A 407 16.80 5.24 26.23
N ALA A 408 15.83 4.41 25.82
CA ALA A 408 14.50 4.39 26.42
C ALA A 408 14.53 4.04 27.91
N TRP A 409 15.39 3.11 28.31
CA TRP A 409 15.62 2.75 29.71
C TRP A 409 16.16 3.94 30.51
N ASN A 410 17.20 4.62 30.02
CA ASN A 410 17.75 5.82 30.67
C ASN A 410 16.71 6.93 30.76
N ILE A 411 15.95 7.20 29.69
CA ILE A 411 14.87 8.20 29.72
C ILE A 411 13.79 7.80 30.74
N GLN A 412 13.44 6.52 30.84
CA GLN A 412 12.47 6.00 31.81
C GLN A 412 12.93 6.22 33.26
N THR A 413 14.25 6.16 33.54
CA THR A 413 14.79 6.46 34.88
C THR A 413 14.69 7.94 35.25
N ILE A 414 14.77 8.84 34.27
CA ILE A 414 14.72 10.30 34.47
C ILE A 414 13.27 10.84 34.39
N MET A 415 12.43 10.24 33.55
CA MET A 415 11.05 10.63 33.27
C MET A 415 10.15 9.38 33.17
N PRO A 416 9.68 8.83 34.31
CA PRO A 416 8.93 7.58 34.32
C PRO A 416 7.65 7.67 33.50
N SER A 417 7.51 6.80 32.48
CA SER A 417 6.33 6.73 31.62
C SER A 417 5.10 6.25 32.40
N LYS A 418 4.36 7.20 32.95
CA LYS A 418 3.03 7.00 33.52
C LYS A 418 2.01 6.68 32.41
N ARG A 419 0.80 6.29 32.81
CA ARG A 419 -0.31 6.06 31.88
C ARG A 419 -0.70 7.39 31.22
N ILE A 420 -0.77 7.41 29.89
CA ILE A 420 -1.19 8.59 29.10
C ILE A 420 -2.66 8.94 29.41
N PHE A 421 -3.48 7.89 29.49
CA PHE A 421 -4.89 7.95 29.86
C PHE A 421 -5.10 7.20 31.17
N THR A 422 -5.61 7.92 32.17
CA THR A 422 -6.03 7.35 33.46
C THR A 422 -7.36 6.60 33.37
N LYS A 423 -8.22 7.04 32.44
CA LYS A 423 -9.59 6.55 32.18
C LYS A 423 -9.64 5.81 30.84
N TRP A 424 -10.52 4.82 30.71
CA TRP A 424 -10.61 3.98 29.51
C TRP A 424 -11.53 4.60 28.44
N GLU A 425 -12.51 5.40 28.86
CA GLU A 425 -13.49 6.08 28.03
C GLU A 425 -12.85 6.91 26.88
N PRO A 426 -11.86 7.79 27.12
CA PRO A 426 -11.20 8.52 26.04
C PRO A 426 -10.38 7.60 25.11
N ARG A 427 -9.91 6.44 25.59
CA ARG A 427 -9.19 5.47 24.76
C ARG A 427 -10.16 4.80 23.79
N LEU A 428 -11.32 4.36 24.29
CA LEU A 428 -12.36 3.79 23.45
C LEU A 428 -12.83 4.80 22.40
N ALA A 429 -13.08 6.06 22.79
CA ALA A 429 -13.48 7.10 21.84
C ALA A 429 -12.46 7.28 20.71
N LEU A 430 -11.16 7.34 21.02
CA LEU A 430 -10.11 7.44 20.00
C LEU A 430 -9.99 6.20 19.12
N LEU A 431 -10.19 5.00 19.69
CA LEU A 431 -10.22 3.76 18.91
C LEU A 431 -11.43 3.72 17.95
N VAL A 432 -12.61 4.16 18.40
CA VAL A 432 -13.80 4.27 17.54
C VAL A 432 -13.57 5.28 16.42
N VAL A 433 -12.91 6.41 16.70
CA VAL A 433 -12.53 7.39 15.65
C VAL A 433 -11.56 6.75 14.64
N PHE A 434 -10.55 6.02 15.11
CA PHE A 434 -9.61 5.32 14.22
C PHE A 434 -10.32 4.29 13.33
N LEU A 435 -11.19 3.45 13.91
CA LEU A 435 -11.99 2.48 13.16
C LEU A 435 -12.94 3.16 12.18
N GLY A 436 -13.51 4.31 12.55
CA GLY A 436 -14.31 5.15 11.65
C GLY A 436 -13.52 5.64 10.44
N LEU A 437 -12.27 6.07 10.62
CA LEU A 437 -11.40 6.47 9.50
C LEU A 437 -11.07 5.29 8.58
N VAL A 438 -10.78 4.12 9.13
CA VAL A 438 -10.55 2.90 8.35
C VAL A 438 -11.81 2.52 7.57
N HIS A 439 -12.99 2.56 8.21
CA HIS A 439 -14.26 2.26 7.57
C HIS A 439 -14.58 3.24 6.43
N VAL A 440 -14.40 4.55 6.64
CA VAL A 440 -14.62 5.56 5.58
C VAL A 440 -13.67 5.34 4.40
N THR A 441 -12.39 5.07 4.68
CA THR A 441 -11.40 4.79 3.62
C THR A 441 -11.79 3.53 2.83
N SER A 442 -12.13 2.45 3.53
CA SER A 442 -12.52 1.17 2.93
C SER A 442 -13.79 1.27 2.09
N THR A 443 -14.83 1.89 2.63
CA THR A 443 -16.10 2.07 1.90
C THR A 443 -15.96 3.00 0.70
N THR A 444 -15.10 4.01 0.77
CA THR A 444 -14.81 4.90 -0.38
C THR A 444 -14.17 4.13 -1.53
N PHE A 445 -13.18 3.29 -1.25
CA PHE A 445 -12.54 2.46 -2.29
C PHE A 445 -13.44 1.33 -2.80
N GLN A 446 -14.31 0.75 -1.95
CA GLN A 446 -15.26 -0.29 -2.38
C GLN A 446 -16.41 0.24 -3.24
N GLN A 447 -16.70 1.55 -3.16
CA GLN A 447 -17.69 2.24 -4.00
C GLN A 447 -17.09 2.74 -5.32
N GLU A 448 -15.92 2.24 -5.70
CA GLU A 448 -15.32 2.54 -7.00
C GLU A 448 -16.18 2.00 -8.13
N GLU A 449 -16.49 2.87 -9.09
CA GLU A 449 -17.17 2.50 -10.33
C GLU A 449 -16.36 3.04 -11.51
N LYS A 450 -16.03 2.17 -12.47
CA LYS A 450 -15.26 2.53 -13.68
C LYS A 450 -13.94 3.24 -13.35
N GLY A 451 -13.21 2.72 -12.37
CA GLY A 451 -11.91 3.27 -11.94
C GLY A 451 -11.97 4.63 -11.23
N LYS A 452 -13.14 5.04 -10.72
CA LYS A 452 -13.30 6.28 -9.96
C LYS A 452 -14.07 6.07 -8.66
N VAL A 453 -13.57 6.67 -7.58
CA VAL A 453 -14.24 6.70 -6.28
C VAL A 453 -15.16 7.92 -6.16
N PRO A 454 -16.16 7.89 -5.26
CA PRO A 454 -17.04 9.04 -5.04
C PRO A 454 -16.27 10.29 -4.57
N ASN A 455 -16.70 11.47 -5.01
CA ASN A 455 -16.06 12.75 -4.66
C ASN A 455 -16.35 13.24 -3.22
N ASN A 456 -16.91 12.39 -2.36
CA ASN A 456 -17.34 12.71 -1.00
C ASN A 456 -16.17 12.77 0.01
N VAL A 457 -15.02 12.15 -0.29
CA VAL A 457 -13.81 12.20 0.54
C VAL A 457 -12.68 12.89 -0.22
N PRO A 458 -12.51 14.23 -0.07
CA PRO A 458 -11.65 15.04 -0.95
C PRO A 458 -10.20 14.57 -1.07
N VAL A 459 -9.59 14.08 0.01
CA VAL A 459 -8.20 13.59 -0.01
C VAL A 459 -8.09 12.33 -0.88
N ILE A 460 -9.01 11.37 -0.72
CA ILE A 460 -8.99 10.11 -1.47
C ILE A 460 -9.42 10.35 -2.91
N SER A 461 -10.49 11.10 -3.15
CA SER A 461 -10.99 11.36 -4.49
C SER A 461 -10.01 12.18 -5.34
N ALA A 462 -9.40 13.22 -4.78
CA ALA A 462 -8.40 14.02 -5.50
C ALA A 462 -7.11 13.22 -5.78
N LEU A 463 -6.75 12.26 -4.94
CA LEU A 463 -5.60 11.37 -5.16
C LEU A 463 -5.91 10.28 -6.20
N HIS A 464 -7.03 9.57 -6.03
CA HIS A 464 -7.37 8.40 -6.83
C HIS A 464 -7.90 8.77 -8.22
N ASN A 465 -8.84 9.73 -8.30
CA ASN A 465 -9.51 10.10 -9.55
C ASN A 465 -8.68 11.00 -10.47
N TRP A 466 -7.46 11.41 -10.05
CA TRP A 466 -6.65 12.35 -10.83
C TRP A 466 -6.20 11.75 -12.16
N VAL A 467 -5.39 10.69 -12.11
CA VAL A 467 -4.98 9.91 -13.27
C VAL A 467 -4.85 8.44 -12.86
N ASP A 468 -5.35 7.56 -13.72
CA ASP A 468 -5.13 6.13 -13.56
C ASP A 468 -3.75 5.74 -14.11
N VAL A 469 -2.88 5.32 -13.21
CA VAL A 469 -1.55 4.78 -13.48
C VAL A 469 -1.41 3.37 -12.90
N THR A 470 -2.52 2.70 -12.60
CA THR A 470 -2.54 1.36 -12.02
C THR A 470 -1.81 0.37 -12.92
N TRP A 471 -1.97 0.53 -14.24
CA TRP A 471 -1.29 -0.25 -15.28
C TRP A 471 0.24 -0.12 -15.28
N GLN A 472 0.82 0.92 -14.65
CA GLN A 472 2.27 1.09 -14.53
C GLN A 472 2.88 0.30 -13.35
N GLY A 473 2.06 -0.48 -12.63
CA GLY A 473 2.50 -1.36 -11.57
C GLY A 473 2.54 -0.72 -10.17
N LEU A 474 2.73 -1.58 -9.17
CA LEU A 474 2.62 -1.23 -7.75
C LEU A 474 3.69 -0.25 -7.28
N SER A 475 4.92 -0.32 -7.81
CA SER A 475 6.01 0.58 -7.40
C SER A 475 5.80 2.01 -7.89
N ILE A 476 5.36 2.21 -9.13
CA ILE A 476 4.95 3.54 -9.61
C ILE A 476 3.80 4.08 -8.74
N ASN A 477 2.79 3.25 -8.45
CA ASN A 477 1.70 3.69 -7.56
C ASN A 477 2.20 4.05 -6.15
N ALA A 478 3.11 3.30 -5.55
CA ALA A 478 3.70 3.65 -4.25
C ALA A 478 4.55 4.93 -4.32
N SER A 479 5.34 5.08 -5.39
CA SER A 479 6.26 6.21 -5.60
C SER A 479 5.56 7.54 -5.87
N TYR A 480 4.40 7.50 -6.53
CA TYR A 480 3.68 8.72 -6.92
C TYR A 480 2.40 8.94 -6.11
N LYS A 481 1.69 7.89 -5.67
CA LYS A 481 0.44 7.99 -4.88
C LYS A 481 0.62 7.71 -3.38
N SER A 482 1.74 7.16 -2.93
CA SER A 482 2.11 6.73 -1.56
C SER A 482 2.00 5.23 -1.27
N LEU A 483 2.86 4.76 -0.35
CA LEU A 483 2.78 3.39 0.21
C LEU A 483 1.44 3.15 0.94
N ALA A 484 0.97 4.15 1.68
CA ALA A 484 -0.31 4.08 2.40
C ALA A 484 -1.49 3.89 1.43
N TYR A 485 -1.44 4.54 0.27
CA TYR A 485 -2.45 4.37 -0.78
C TYR A 485 -2.48 2.94 -1.31
N VAL A 486 -1.31 2.39 -1.66
CA VAL A 486 -1.20 1.00 -2.15
C VAL A 486 -1.73 0.00 -1.11
N TRP A 487 -1.37 0.17 0.17
CA TRP A 487 -1.88 -0.69 1.25
C TRP A 487 -3.38 -0.60 1.41
N SER A 488 -3.92 0.62 1.36
CA SER A 488 -5.36 0.83 1.47
C SER A 488 -6.08 0.16 0.31
N ARG A 489 -5.59 0.32 -0.93
CA ARG A 489 -6.15 -0.32 -2.13
C ARG A 489 -6.13 -1.84 -2.04
N GLN A 490 -4.99 -2.44 -1.70
CA GLN A 490 -4.86 -3.90 -1.64
C GLN A 490 -5.81 -4.50 -0.60
N LEU A 491 -6.01 -3.84 0.54
CA LEU A 491 -6.91 -4.30 1.60
C LEU A 491 -8.41 -4.13 1.27
N THR A 492 -8.77 -3.32 0.27
CA THR A 492 -10.16 -2.92 0.03
C THR A 492 -10.71 -3.26 -1.35
N GLN A 493 -9.85 -3.55 -2.32
CA GLN A 493 -10.26 -3.75 -3.71
C GLN A 493 -10.98 -5.08 -3.94
N VAL A 494 -11.78 -5.12 -5.00
CA VAL A 494 -12.26 -6.37 -5.60
C VAL A 494 -11.13 -6.98 -6.43
N VAL A 495 -10.99 -8.30 -6.37
CA VAL A 495 -9.93 -9.06 -7.05
C VAL A 495 -10.04 -8.97 -8.58
N MET A 496 -11.25 -8.96 -9.13
CA MET A 496 -11.54 -8.81 -10.55
C MET A 496 -12.83 -8.03 -10.74
N GLU A 497 -12.84 -7.03 -11.63
CA GLU A 497 -14.07 -6.31 -11.97
C GLU A 497 -15.06 -7.22 -12.71
N ALA A 498 -16.36 -7.01 -12.49
CA ALA A 498 -17.39 -7.78 -13.16
C ALA A 498 -17.46 -7.41 -14.65
N PRO A 499 -17.34 -8.39 -15.58
CA PRO A 499 -17.52 -8.13 -17.01
C PRO A 499 -18.92 -7.59 -17.32
N GLU A 500 -19.03 -6.77 -18.37
CA GLU A 500 -20.32 -6.28 -18.84
C GLU A 500 -21.26 -7.45 -19.17
N ASN A 501 -22.49 -7.40 -18.66
CA ASN A 501 -23.52 -8.44 -18.82
C ASN A 501 -23.25 -9.80 -18.13
N TYR A 502 -22.35 -9.87 -17.15
CA TYR A 502 -22.18 -11.07 -16.34
C TYR A 502 -23.51 -11.54 -15.72
N SER A 503 -23.95 -12.73 -16.13
CA SER A 503 -25.19 -13.37 -15.68
C SER A 503 -25.09 -14.88 -15.85
N GLN A 504 -25.97 -15.63 -15.18
CA GLN A 504 -26.03 -17.09 -15.35
C GLN A 504 -26.26 -17.48 -16.83
N GLN A 505 -27.18 -16.80 -17.51
CA GLN A 505 -27.50 -17.07 -18.91
C GLN A 505 -26.28 -16.85 -19.83
N GLN A 506 -25.49 -15.81 -19.57
CA GLN A 506 -24.29 -15.54 -20.35
C GLN A 506 -23.22 -16.62 -20.13
N VAL A 507 -22.99 -17.05 -18.88
CA VAL A 507 -22.05 -18.14 -18.58
C VAL A 507 -22.48 -19.44 -19.27
N GLU A 508 -23.76 -19.78 -19.23
CA GLU A 508 -24.30 -20.97 -19.91
C GLU A 508 -24.16 -20.89 -21.44
N ALA A 509 -24.33 -19.71 -22.03
CA ALA A 509 -24.12 -19.47 -23.46
C ALA A 509 -22.65 -19.67 -23.87
N VAL A 510 -21.71 -19.15 -23.08
CA VAL A 510 -20.26 -19.36 -23.28
C VAL A 510 -19.94 -20.86 -23.21
N ILE A 511 -20.42 -21.57 -22.19
CA ILE A 511 -20.22 -23.02 -22.04
C ILE A 511 -20.73 -23.79 -23.27
N ALA A 512 -21.94 -23.46 -23.76
CA ALA A 512 -22.52 -24.12 -24.92
C ALA A 512 -21.73 -23.86 -26.21
N LYS A 513 -21.27 -22.61 -26.42
CA LYS A 513 -20.42 -22.21 -27.56
C LYS A 513 -19.13 -23.03 -27.60
N TYR A 514 -18.41 -23.11 -26.48
CA TYR A 514 -17.14 -23.81 -26.45
C TYR A 514 -17.26 -25.33 -26.38
N ARG A 515 -18.42 -25.87 -26.00
CA ARG A 515 -18.71 -27.30 -26.22
C ARG A 515 -18.70 -27.65 -27.71
N GLN A 516 -19.37 -26.87 -28.54
CA GLN A 516 -19.38 -27.10 -29.99
C GLN A 516 -17.99 -26.95 -30.61
N LYS A 517 -17.20 -25.95 -30.16
CA LYS A 517 -15.81 -25.79 -30.61
C LYS A 517 -14.91 -26.95 -30.18
N ALA A 518 -15.05 -27.43 -28.95
CA ALA A 518 -14.32 -28.61 -28.47
C ALA A 518 -14.66 -29.85 -29.31
N ASP A 519 -15.94 -30.09 -29.60
CA ASP A 519 -16.37 -31.22 -30.45
C ASP A 519 -15.73 -31.13 -31.85
N ALA A 520 -15.68 -29.94 -32.45
CA ALA A 520 -15.04 -29.72 -33.75
C ALA A 520 -13.51 -29.96 -33.70
N LEU A 521 -12.81 -29.41 -32.70
CA LEU A 521 -11.37 -29.63 -32.52
C LEU A 521 -11.05 -31.11 -32.32
N ASN A 522 -11.86 -31.81 -31.51
CA ASN A 522 -11.69 -33.21 -31.17
C ASN A 522 -11.99 -34.19 -32.32
N GLN A 523 -12.52 -33.72 -33.45
CA GLN A 523 -12.58 -34.51 -34.69
C GLN A 523 -11.21 -34.66 -35.36
N THR A 524 -10.31 -33.69 -35.14
CA THR A 524 -8.97 -33.65 -35.74
C THR A 524 -7.87 -34.03 -34.75
N ARG A 525 -8.12 -33.91 -33.44
CA ARG A 525 -7.22 -34.34 -32.37
C ARG A 525 -7.58 -35.74 -31.90
N ASP A 526 -6.67 -36.69 -32.07
CA ASP A 526 -6.92 -38.12 -31.82
C ASP A 526 -6.29 -38.65 -30.53
N LYS A 527 -5.34 -37.92 -29.94
CA LYS A 527 -4.67 -38.33 -28.69
C LYS A 527 -5.42 -37.87 -27.44
N SER A 528 -5.12 -38.50 -26.31
CA SER A 528 -5.55 -38.03 -24.98
C SER A 528 -4.32 -37.69 -24.15
N LEU A 529 -4.35 -36.54 -23.48
CA LEU A 529 -3.29 -36.10 -22.58
C LEU A 529 -3.15 -37.09 -21.40
N LYS A 530 -4.25 -37.74 -21.01
CA LYS A 530 -4.31 -38.70 -19.89
C LYS A 530 -3.46 -39.96 -20.12
N ASN A 531 -2.98 -40.20 -21.34
CA ASN A 531 -2.14 -41.37 -21.68
C ASN A 531 -0.64 -41.03 -21.76
N GLN A 532 -0.27 -39.80 -21.46
CA GLN A 532 1.10 -39.28 -21.57
C GLN A 532 1.62 -38.88 -20.19
N THR A 533 2.93 -38.66 -20.08
CA THR A 533 3.51 -37.98 -18.92
C THR A 533 3.83 -36.54 -19.30
N VAL A 534 3.43 -35.59 -18.45
CA VAL A 534 3.60 -34.16 -18.68
C VAL A 534 4.48 -33.58 -17.58
N ILE A 535 5.46 -32.77 -17.97
CA ILE A 535 6.41 -32.14 -17.05
C ILE A 535 6.42 -30.64 -17.30
N TYR A 536 5.90 -29.87 -16.36
CA TYR A 536 6.02 -28.41 -16.35
C TYR A 536 7.31 -28.06 -15.61
N VAL A 537 8.23 -27.38 -16.29
CA VAL A 537 9.48 -26.89 -15.73
C VAL A 537 9.45 -25.37 -15.74
N LEU A 538 9.13 -24.81 -14.58
CA LEU A 538 9.39 -23.41 -14.29
C LEU A 538 10.89 -23.29 -13.97
N SER A 539 11.64 -22.74 -14.93
CA SER A 539 13.06 -22.44 -14.79
C SER A 539 13.23 -21.04 -14.20
N GLU A 540 13.54 -20.99 -12.91
CA GLU A 540 13.61 -19.77 -12.11
C GLU A 540 14.51 -18.72 -12.78
N SER A 541 13.98 -17.50 -12.92
CA SER A 541 14.65 -16.35 -13.50
C SER A 541 15.27 -16.61 -14.89
N PHE A 542 14.81 -17.60 -15.67
CA PHE A 542 15.45 -17.97 -16.95
C PHE A 542 15.07 -17.03 -18.09
N ALA A 543 16.05 -16.28 -18.61
CA ALA A 543 15.89 -15.46 -19.82
C ALA A 543 17.26 -15.30 -20.50
N ASP A 544 17.30 -15.27 -21.84
CA ASP A 544 18.56 -15.03 -22.55
C ASP A 544 19.07 -13.58 -22.34
N PRO A 545 20.16 -13.35 -21.59
CA PRO A 545 20.64 -12.01 -21.29
C PRO A 545 21.16 -11.28 -22.53
N ARG A 546 21.42 -11.99 -23.64
CA ARG A 546 21.87 -11.37 -24.90
C ARG A 546 20.77 -10.59 -25.61
N ARG A 547 19.50 -10.77 -25.23
CA ARG A 547 18.37 -9.99 -25.76
C ARG A 547 18.29 -8.58 -25.14
N ILE A 548 18.97 -8.35 -24.02
CA ILE A 548 18.87 -7.09 -23.27
C ILE A 548 19.80 -6.03 -23.88
N PRO A 549 19.32 -4.80 -24.16
CA PRO A 549 20.13 -3.76 -24.77
C PRO A 549 21.39 -3.42 -23.96
N GLY A 550 22.51 -3.28 -24.67
CA GLY A 550 23.80 -2.95 -24.08
C GLY A 550 24.51 -4.10 -23.35
N ASN A 551 23.91 -5.29 -23.23
CA ASN A 551 24.60 -6.45 -22.69
C ASN A 551 25.64 -6.99 -23.68
N GLU A 552 26.89 -7.02 -23.25
CA GLU A 552 28.01 -7.67 -23.92
C GLU A 552 28.35 -8.95 -23.15
N ILE A 553 27.92 -10.10 -23.65
CA ILE A 553 28.22 -11.41 -23.06
C ILE A 553 29.29 -12.11 -23.90
N SER A 554 30.42 -12.47 -23.29
CA SER A 554 31.60 -13.02 -23.99
C SER A 554 31.31 -14.32 -24.75
N GLN A 555 30.33 -15.10 -24.31
CA GLN A 555 29.90 -16.35 -24.94
C GLN A 555 28.38 -16.52 -24.79
N ASN A 556 27.76 -17.27 -25.70
CA ASN A 556 26.36 -17.66 -25.55
C ASN A 556 26.16 -18.45 -24.24
N PRO A 557 25.32 -18.01 -23.28
CA PRO A 557 25.11 -18.76 -22.04
C PRO A 557 24.21 -19.99 -22.22
N ILE A 558 23.34 -20.01 -23.25
CA ILE A 558 22.29 -21.04 -23.42
C ILE A 558 22.29 -21.74 -24.80
N PRO A 559 23.45 -22.22 -25.31
CA PRO A 559 23.52 -22.76 -26.67
C PRO A 559 22.69 -24.03 -26.89
N ASN A 560 22.56 -24.91 -25.89
CA ASN A 560 21.79 -26.14 -26.05
C ASN A 560 20.29 -25.86 -26.07
N ILE A 561 19.79 -25.00 -25.18
CA ILE A 561 18.39 -24.56 -25.15
C ILE A 561 18.06 -23.80 -26.43
N GLN A 562 18.96 -22.96 -26.95
CA GLN A 562 18.77 -22.30 -28.24
C GLN A 562 18.60 -23.32 -29.38
N GLN A 563 19.37 -24.41 -29.38
CA GLN A 563 19.19 -25.50 -30.35
C GLN A 563 17.84 -26.21 -30.15
N ILE A 564 17.46 -26.54 -28.92
CA ILE A 564 16.16 -27.18 -28.61
C ILE A 564 15.00 -26.32 -29.13
N LYS A 565 15.03 -25.02 -28.88
CA LYS A 565 14.03 -24.05 -29.38
C LYS A 565 13.95 -24.06 -30.91
N ALA A 566 15.07 -24.26 -31.62
CA ALA A 566 15.05 -24.31 -33.08
C ALA A 566 14.30 -25.53 -33.64
N GLU A 567 14.22 -26.63 -32.88
CA GLU A 567 13.70 -27.93 -33.30
C GLU A 567 12.27 -28.24 -32.80
N THR A 568 11.70 -27.37 -31.96
CA THR A 568 10.41 -27.59 -31.29
C THR A 568 9.57 -26.32 -31.19
N THR A 569 8.30 -26.44 -30.84
CA THR A 569 7.43 -25.28 -30.52
C THR A 569 8.09 -24.44 -29.42
N SER A 570 8.41 -23.20 -29.73
CA SER A 570 9.12 -22.32 -28.80
C SER A 570 8.96 -20.86 -29.20
N GLY A 571 9.33 -19.97 -28.28
CA GLY A 571 9.24 -18.54 -28.49
C GLY A 571 9.68 -17.78 -27.26
N GLN A 572 9.03 -16.63 -27.07
CA GLN A 572 9.12 -15.81 -25.88
C GLN A 572 7.83 -15.93 -25.07
N MET A 573 7.94 -15.80 -23.75
CA MET A 573 6.80 -15.72 -22.87
C MET A 573 6.77 -14.32 -22.26
N HIS A 574 5.61 -13.67 -22.30
CA HIS A 574 5.37 -12.48 -21.51
C HIS A 574 5.14 -12.87 -20.04
N SER A 575 5.92 -12.27 -19.16
CA SER A 575 5.88 -12.42 -17.72
C SER A 575 5.19 -11.23 -17.09
N ASP A 576 4.29 -11.47 -16.14
CA ASP A 576 3.69 -10.41 -15.34
C ASP A 576 4.57 -9.97 -14.15
N GLY A 577 5.80 -10.51 -14.06
CA GLY A 577 6.74 -10.26 -12.97
C GLY A 577 8.12 -9.82 -13.44
N TYR A 578 8.84 -9.12 -12.57
CA TYR A 578 10.25 -8.75 -12.76
C TYR A 578 11.02 -8.95 -11.44
N GLY A 579 12.06 -9.79 -11.46
CA GLY A 579 12.82 -10.16 -10.26
C GLY A 579 12.02 -10.94 -9.20
N GLY A 580 10.80 -11.37 -9.53
CA GLY A 580 9.88 -12.11 -8.68
C GLY A 580 8.55 -12.37 -9.38
N GLY A 581 7.61 -12.99 -8.66
CA GLY A 581 6.27 -13.28 -9.16
C GLY A 581 6.06 -14.72 -9.60
N THR A 582 7.03 -15.62 -9.38
CA THR A 582 7.03 -17.05 -9.72
C THR A 582 5.67 -17.73 -9.55
N ALA A 583 5.04 -17.57 -8.38
CA ALA A 583 3.73 -18.17 -8.07
C ALA A 583 2.58 -17.72 -8.98
N ASN A 584 2.65 -16.50 -9.55
CA ASN A 584 1.64 -16.01 -10.50
C ASN A 584 1.79 -16.70 -11.86
N MET A 585 3.01 -16.82 -12.39
CA MET A 585 3.25 -17.55 -13.64
C MET A 585 2.96 -19.05 -13.48
N GLU A 586 3.30 -19.61 -12.31
CA GLU A 586 2.93 -20.97 -11.91
C GLU A 586 1.40 -21.18 -11.94
N PHE A 587 0.64 -20.31 -11.26
CA PHE A 587 -0.82 -20.30 -11.30
C PHE A 587 -1.36 -20.22 -12.73
N GLN A 588 -0.88 -19.26 -13.52
CA GLN A 588 -1.33 -19.07 -14.89
C GLN A 588 -1.08 -20.32 -15.74
N SER A 589 0.12 -20.90 -15.64
CA SER A 589 0.49 -22.11 -16.41
C SER A 589 -0.40 -23.31 -16.10
N LEU A 590 -0.74 -23.51 -14.82
CA LEU A 590 -1.55 -24.63 -14.38
C LEU A 590 -3.03 -24.42 -14.73
N THR A 591 -3.54 -23.21 -14.52
CA THR A 591 -4.99 -22.92 -14.59
C THR A 591 -5.46 -22.44 -15.95
N GLY A 592 -4.59 -21.80 -16.73
CA GLY A 592 -4.96 -21.06 -17.94
C GLY A 592 -5.68 -19.73 -17.68
N LEU A 593 -5.78 -19.28 -16.43
CA LEU A 593 -6.40 -18.01 -16.07
C LEU A 593 -5.35 -16.90 -16.03
N PRO A 594 -5.40 -15.90 -16.93
CA PRO A 594 -4.37 -14.88 -17.05
C PRO A 594 -4.35 -13.87 -15.90
N PHE A 595 -3.16 -13.40 -15.51
CA PHE A 595 -3.02 -12.42 -14.44
C PHE A 595 -3.62 -11.06 -14.79
N TYR A 596 -3.51 -10.69 -16.07
CA TYR A 596 -3.89 -9.37 -16.57
C TYR A 596 -5.38 -9.01 -16.49
N ASN A 597 -6.24 -9.98 -16.15
CA ASN A 597 -7.67 -9.78 -15.91
C ASN A 597 -7.98 -9.45 -14.44
N TYR A 598 -7.03 -9.63 -13.52
CA TYR A 598 -7.18 -9.25 -12.12
C TYR A 598 -6.86 -7.77 -11.90
N SER A 599 -7.26 -7.25 -10.74
CA SER A 599 -6.99 -5.87 -10.36
C SER A 599 -5.48 -5.60 -10.27
N GLY A 600 -5.04 -4.44 -10.76
CA GLY A 600 -3.63 -4.05 -10.70
C GLY A 600 -3.09 -3.74 -9.29
N SER A 601 -3.90 -3.84 -8.23
CA SER A 601 -3.36 -3.90 -6.85
C SER A 601 -3.18 -5.32 -6.31
N THR A 602 -3.53 -6.36 -7.08
CA THR A 602 -3.25 -7.75 -6.73
C THR A 602 -1.78 -8.03 -6.98
N SER A 603 -1.11 -8.64 -6.00
CA SER A 603 0.32 -8.99 -6.09
C SER A 603 0.52 -10.49 -6.20
N ASN A 604 -0.24 -11.29 -5.46
CA ASN A 604 -0.07 -12.74 -5.41
C ASN A 604 -1.39 -13.51 -5.54
N LEU A 605 -1.52 -14.29 -6.61
CA LEU A 605 -2.74 -15.04 -6.91
C LEU A 605 -3.04 -16.17 -5.92
N TYR A 606 -2.02 -16.91 -5.48
CA TYR A 606 -2.19 -18.02 -4.54
C TYR A 606 -2.63 -17.56 -3.14
N VAL A 607 -2.29 -16.33 -2.76
CA VAL A 607 -2.65 -15.76 -1.46
C VAL A 607 -3.93 -14.95 -1.52
N GLU A 608 -4.12 -14.14 -2.56
CA GLU A 608 -5.20 -13.15 -2.63
C GLU A 608 -6.45 -13.67 -3.36
N VAL A 609 -6.28 -14.60 -4.31
CA VAL A 609 -7.36 -15.03 -5.23
C VAL A 609 -7.81 -16.45 -4.91
N VAL A 610 -6.90 -17.41 -4.96
CA VAL A 610 -7.25 -18.85 -4.87
C VAL A 610 -8.09 -19.22 -3.63
N PRO A 611 -7.81 -18.72 -2.42
CA PRO A 611 -8.58 -19.09 -1.23
C PRO A 611 -10.09 -18.79 -1.31
N ASN A 612 -10.50 -17.88 -2.21
CA ASN A 612 -11.90 -17.48 -2.38
C ASN A 612 -12.52 -17.97 -3.71
N MET A 613 -11.78 -18.73 -4.53
CA MET A 613 -12.29 -19.22 -5.81
C MET A 613 -13.39 -20.27 -5.62
N ALA A 614 -14.46 -20.16 -6.41
CA ALA A 614 -15.54 -21.14 -6.44
C ALA A 614 -15.09 -22.48 -7.05
N TYR A 615 -14.11 -22.44 -7.96
CA TYR A 615 -13.49 -23.60 -8.57
C TYR A 615 -12.10 -23.25 -9.09
N LEU A 616 -11.09 -24.07 -8.78
CA LEU A 616 -9.72 -23.89 -9.27
C LEU A 616 -9.48 -24.83 -10.47
N PRO A 617 -9.64 -24.35 -11.72
CA PRO A 617 -9.34 -25.17 -12.90
C PRO A 617 -7.84 -25.45 -12.95
N SER A 618 -7.45 -26.64 -13.39
CA SER A 618 -6.03 -26.94 -13.64
C SER A 618 -5.89 -28.08 -14.64
N ILE A 619 -4.88 -28.00 -15.52
CA ILE A 619 -4.50 -29.07 -16.44
C ILE A 619 -4.13 -30.35 -15.67
N SER A 620 -3.53 -30.20 -14.48
CA SER A 620 -3.08 -31.29 -13.63
C SER A 620 -4.23 -32.16 -13.11
N ARG A 621 -5.47 -31.64 -13.03
CA ARG A 621 -6.65 -32.41 -12.59
C ARG A 621 -6.99 -33.56 -13.52
N SER A 622 -6.39 -33.62 -14.70
CA SER A 622 -6.53 -34.74 -15.65
C SER A 622 -5.76 -35.99 -15.23
N PHE A 623 -4.94 -35.89 -14.18
CA PHE A 623 -4.09 -36.96 -13.66
C PHE A 623 -4.55 -37.36 -12.24
N ALA A 624 -4.31 -38.61 -11.87
CA ALA A 624 -4.62 -39.08 -10.52
C ALA A 624 -3.68 -38.42 -9.50
N GLY A 625 -4.13 -38.26 -8.25
CA GLY A 625 -3.34 -37.61 -7.19
C GLY A 625 -2.01 -38.32 -6.92
N GLN A 626 -2.06 -39.65 -6.80
CA GLN A 626 -0.88 -40.53 -6.69
C GLN A 626 0.09 -40.45 -7.90
N ASP A 627 -0.35 -39.90 -9.03
CA ASP A 627 0.41 -39.71 -10.26
C ASP A 627 0.86 -38.25 -10.48
N SER A 628 0.49 -37.36 -9.57
CA SER A 628 0.79 -35.93 -9.63
C SER A 628 1.88 -35.59 -8.62
N TYR A 629 2.94 -34.93 -9.10
CA TYR A 629 4.16 -34.66 -8.36
C TYR A 629 4.49 -33.17 -8.38
N VAL A 630 4.83 -32.62 -7.22
CA VAL A 630 5.47 -31.32 -7.09
C VAL A 630 6.92 -31.53 -6.69
N ILE A 631 7.84 -30.86 -7.36
CA ILE A 631 9.26 -30.87 -7.00
C ILE A 631 9.76 -29.43 -6.97
N HIS A 632 10.07 -28.94 -5.76
CA HIS A 632 10.57 -27.59 -5.56
C HIS A 632 11.59 -27.54 -4.42
N PRO A 633 12.86 -27.18 -4.64
CA PRO A 633 13.88 -27.19 -3.60
C PRO A 633 13.85 -25.94 -2.71
N SER A 634 12.68 -25.65 -2.14
CA SER A 634 12.45 -24.64 -1.12
C SER A 634 11.40 -25.12 -0.10
N GLY A 635 10.97 -24.26 0.82
CA GLY A 635 9.91 -24.56 1.78
C GLY A 635 8.53 -24.66 1.12
N ALA A 636 7.73 -25.65 1.51
CA ALA A 636 6.41 -25.90 0.91
C ALA A 636 5.35 -24.84 1.27
N ASN A 637 5.54 -24.09 2.36
CA ASN A 637 4.64 -23.02 2.77
C ASN A 637 4.80 -21.75 1.92
N ASN A 638 5.95 -21.59 1.26
CA ASN A 638 6.22 -20.43 0.41
C ASN A 638 5.09 -20.26 -0.62
N TYR A 639 4.54 -19.06 -0.69
CA TYR A 639 3.40 -18.72 -1.55
C TYR A 639 2.14 -19.58 -1.34
N ASN A 640 1.94 -20.13 -0.14
CA ASN A 640 0.81 -21.01 0.19
C ASN A 640 0.77 -22.31 -0.65
N ARG A 641 1.88 -22.69 -1.31
CA ARG A 641 1.94 -23.82 -2.26
C ARG A 641 1.40 -25.13 -1.70
N ILE A 642 1.74 -25.45 -0.45
CA ILE A 642 1.29 -26.69 0.19
C ILE A 642 -0.24 -26.84 0.16
N ASN A 643 -0.98 -25.74 0.36
CA ASN A 643 -2.44 -25.77 0.35
C ASN A 643 -2.97 -25.79 -1.08
N ILE A 644 -2.38 -24.98 -1.97
CA ILE A 644 -2.77 -24.97 -3.40
C ILE A 644 -2.65 -26.35 -4.03
N TYR A 645 -1.51 -27.03 -3.85
CA TYR A 645 -1.28 -28.34 -4.44
C TYR A 645 -2.17 -29.43 -3.84
N LYS A 646 -2.50 -29.34 -2.55
CA LYS A 646 -3.51 -30.20 -1.93
C LYS A 646 -4.91 -29.98 -2.51
N ASP A 647 -5.31 -28.72 -2.73
CA ASP A 647 -6.60 -28.37 -3.34
C ASP A 647 -6.69 -28.82 -4.82
N LEU A 648 -5.54 -28.88 -5.50
CA LEU A 648 -5.38 -29.45 -6.83
C LEU A 648 -5.30 -30.99 -6.83
N GLY A 649 -5.21 -31.63 -5.66
CA GLY A 649 -5.23 -33.08 -5.49
C GLY A 649 -3.88 -33.77 -5.64
N PHE A 650 -2.75 -33.06 -5.57
CA PHE A 650 -1.42 -33.68 -5.62
C PHE A 650 -1.15 -34.47 -4.32
N GLU A 651 -0.67 -35.70 -4.46
CA GLU A 651 -0.31 -36.55 -3.31
C GLU A 651 1.21 -36.62 -3.06
N ASN A 652 2.03 -36.28 -4.05
CA ASN A 652 3.49 -36.36 -3.95
C ASN A 652 4.11 -34.95 -3.92
N LEU A 653 4.58 -34.51 -2.76
CA LEU A 653 4.94 -33.10 -2.52
C LEU A 653 6.41 -33.00 -2.08
N TYR A 654 7.35 -33.01 -3.01
CA TYR A 654 8.78 -33.02 -2.71
C TYR A 654 9.33 -31.60 -2.56
N PHE A 655 9.66 -31.23 -1.32
CA PHE A 655 10.23 -29.93 -0.95
C PHE A 655 11.53 -30.09 -0.15
N THR A 656 12.26 -29.01 0.15
CA THR A 656 13.42 -29.11 1.07
C THR A 656 13.02 -29.05 2.54
N SER A 657 11.86 -28.43 2.84
CA SER A 657 11.26 -28.30 4.17
C SER A 657 9.74 -28.16 4.09
N ASP A 658 9.07 -28.29 5.24
CA ASP A 658 7.64 -28.00 5.42
C ASP A 658 6.67 -28.89 4.63
N SER A 659 7.13 -30.05 4.16
CA SER A 659 6.35 -31.07 3.44
C SER A 659 6.62 -32.48 4.01
N PRO A 660 5.66 -33.42 3.90
CA PRO A 660 5.90 -34.83 4.21
C PRO A 660 7.01 -35.47 3.35
N ASP A 661 7.13 -35.12 2.07
CA ASP A 661 8.18 -35.64 1.20
C ASP A 661 9.34 -34.65 1.08
N THR A 662 10.57 -35.18 1.10
CA THR A 662 11.79 -34.34 1.05
C THR A 662 12.66 -34.70 -0.14
N ILE A 663 13.14 -33.67 -0.85
CA ILE A 663 14.15 -33.81 -1.91
C ILE A 663 15.46 -34.30 -1.30
N GLN A 664 16.01 -35.39 -1.85
CA GLN A 664 17.18 -36.06 -1.28
C GLN A 664 18.49 -35.42 -1.73
N ASP A 665 18.63 -35.15 -3.03
CA ASP A 665 19.80 -34.48 -3.58
C ASP A 665 19.68 -32.96 -3.43
N LYS A 666 20.52 -32.38 -2.57
CA LYS A 666 20.60 -30.94 -2.30
C LYS A 666 21.91 -30.33 -2.81
N THR A 667 22.53 -30.96 -3.80
CA THR A 667 23.76 -30.46 -4.42
C THR A 667 23.54 -29.05 -4.95
N LEU A 668 24.39 -28.11 -4.51
CA LEU A 668 24.29 -26.70 -4.86
C LEU A 668 25.03 -26.40 -6.16
N GLU A 669 24.49 -25.47 -6.94
CA GLU A 669 25.20 -24.76 -8.00
C GLU A 669 25.02 -23.26 -7.72
N GLY A 670 26.13 -22.56 -7.49
CA GLY A 670 26.12 -21.29 -6.78
C GLY A 670 25.64 -21.42 -5.34
N VAL A 671 24.56 -20.72 -4.96
CA VAL A 671 24.03 -20.69 -3.58
C VAL A 671 22.79 -21.55 -3.37
N ASN A 672 22.13 -21.99 -4.44
CA ASN A 672 20.86 -22.71 -4.41
C ASN A 672 21.03 -24.15 -4.91
N VAL A 673 20.04 -25.01 -4.64
CA VAL A 673 20.01 -26.39 -5.16
C VAL A 673 20.02 -26.36 -6.68
N SER A 674 20.91 -27.15 -7.28
CA SER A 674 21.14 -27.19 -8.73
C SER A 674 19.95 -27.73 -9.50
N ASP A 675 19.76 -27.23 -10.73
CA ASP A 675 18.72 -27.72 -11.64
C ASP A 675 18.96 -29.19 -11.99
N ARG A 676 20.22 -29.63 -12.07
CA ARG A 676 20.58 -31.03 -12.26
C ARG A 676 20.05 -31.93 -11.14
N ALA A 677 20.15 -31.51 -9.87
CA ALA A 677 19.60 -32.27 -8.75
C ALA A 677 18.07 -32.37 -8.86
N VAL A 678 17.40 -31.26 -9.19
CA VAL A 678 15.94 -31.24 -9.40
C VAL A 678 15.51 -32.16 -10.55
N TYR A 679 16.20 -32.11 -11.70
CA TYR A 679 15.92 -32.99 -12.84
C TYR A 679 16.19 -34.46 -12.53
N ASN A 680 17.23 -34.77 -11.76
CA ASN A 680 17.48 -36.14 -11.30
C ASN A 680 16.38 -36.64 -10.36
N GLU A 681 15.83 -35.79 -9.48
CA GLU A 681 14.68 -36.14 -8.66
C GLU A 681 13.48 -36.47 -9.56
N VAL A 682 13.14 -35.63 -10.55
CA VAL A 682 12.08 -35.92 -11.55
C VAL A 682 12.29 -37.30 -12.20
N LEU A 683 13.48 -37.53 -12.76
CA LEU A 683 13.83 -38.78 -13.44
C LEU A 683 13.68 -40.00 -12.53
N SER A 684 14.00 -39.86 -11.24
CA SER A 684 13.88 -40.95 -10.25
C SER A 684 12.44 -41.34 -9.94
N LYS A 685 11.46 -40.46 -10.22
CA LYS A 685 10.04 -40.69 -9.96
C LYS A 685 9.25 -41.10 -11.19
N ILE A 686 9.82 -41.00 -12.40
CA ILE A 686 9.14 -41.40 -13.63
C ILE A 686 8.95 -42.93 -13.63
N GLN A 687 7.70 -43.34 -13.81
CA GLN A 687 7.25 -44.72 -13.94
C GLN A 687 6.64 -44.90 -15.34
N PRO A 688 7.33 -45.56 -16.29
CA PRO A 688 6.90 -45.66 -17.69
C PRO A 688 5.49 -46.22 -17.90
N GLU A 689 5.05 -47.10 -17.00
CA GLU A 689 3.73 -47.73 -17.00
C GLU A 689 2.60 -46.80 -16.52
N ARG A 690 2.93 -45.62 -15.99
CA ARG A 690 1.96 -44.65 -15.44
C ARG A 690 1.90 -43.37 -16.27
N ASN A 691 0.82 -42.62 -16.10
CA ASN A 691 0.62 -41.31 -16.74
C ASN A 691 0.77 -40.26 -15.64
N GLN A 692 1.88 -39.55 -15.64
CA GLN A 692 2.24 -38.68 -14.51
C GLN A 692 2.20 -37.21 -14.91
N PHE A 693 1.92 -36.36 -13.93
CA PHE A 693 2.06 -34.91 -14.07
C PHE A 693 3.09 -34.40 -13.08
N PHE A 694 4.09 -33.66 -13.57
CA PHE A 694 5.11 -33.03 -12.73
C PHE A 694 4.99 -31.52 -12.82
N SER A 695 4.80 -30.86 -11.67
CA SER A 695 5.01 -29.42 -11.51
C SER A 695 6.38 -29.20 -10.87
N VAL A 696 7.34 -28.75 -11.67
CA VAL A 696 8.75 -28.60 -11.28
C VAL A 696 9.09 -27.12 -11.23
N ILE A 697 9.52 -26.65 -10.06
CA ILE A 697 9.90 -25.26 -9.83
C ILE A 697 11.35 -25.26 -9.35
N THR A 698 12.26 -24.79 -10.18
CA THR A 698 13.70 -24.76 -9.87
C THR A 698 14.07 -23.59 -8.94
N MET A 699 15.31 -23.54 -8.44
CA MET A 699 15.81 -22.44 -7.59
C MET A 699 17.24 -22.01 -7.93
N GLN A 700 17.98 -22.74 -8.79
CA GLN A 700 19.41 -22.53 -9.01
C GLN A 700 19.75 -21.06 -9.33
N ASN A 701 18.98 -20.48 -10.24
CA ASN A 701 19.19 -19.13 -10.74
C ASN A 701 18.45 -18.06 -9.93
N HIS A 702 17.92 -18.39 -8.74
CA HIS A 702 17.32 -17.40 -7.84
C HIS A 702 18.41 -16.51 -7.20
N VAL A 703 18.07 -15.27 -6.87
CA VAL A 703 18.95 -14.32 -6.16
C VAL A 703 19.31 -14.85 -4.75
N PRO A 704 20.54 -14.61 -4.22
CA PRO A 704 21.69 -13.96 -4.85
C PRO A 704 22.43 -14.85 -5.86
N TRP A 705 22.87 -14.27 -6.97
CA TRP A 705 23.67 -14.99 -7.98
C TRP A 705 25.14 -15.01 -7.59
N SER A 706 25.73 -16.20 -7.55
CA SER A 706 27.17 -16.35 -7.31
C SER A 706 27.68 -17.59 -8.02
N SER A 707 28.42 -17.39 -9.12
CA SER A 707 29.17 -18.47 -9.75
C SER A 707 30.49 -17.97 -10.33
N GLY A 708 31.55 -18.73 -10.05
CA GLY A 708 32.89 -18.50 -10.58
C GLY A 708 33.16 -19.21 -11.91
N GLN A 709 32.30 -20.14 -12.33
CA GLN A 709 32.51 -20.99 -13.50
C GLN A 709 31.32 -20.95 -14.46
N PRO A 710 31.51 -21.12 -15.77
CA PRO A 710 32.81 -21.07 -16.46
C PRO A 710 33.43 -19.67 -16.38
N ALA A 711 34.72 -19.59 -16.01
CA ALA A 711 35.40 -18.32 -15.72
C ALA A 711 35.47 -17.38 -16.94
N GLU A 712 35.56 -17.96 -18.14
CA GLU A 712 35.63 -17.28 -19.43
C GLU A 712 34.30 -16.63 -19.87
N LEU A 713 33.18 -17.02 -19.26
CA LEU A 713 31.88 -16.40 -19.47
C LEU A 713 31.77 -15.17 -18.58
N VAL A 714 31.76 -14.00 -19.20
CA VAL A 714 31.71 -12.68 -18.56
C VAL A 714 30.64 -11.85 -19.25
N GLY A 715 29.83 -11.14 -18.47
CA GLY A 715 28.83 -10.21 -18.96
C GLY A 715 29.11 -8.79 -18.45
N GLN A 716 28.98 -7.81 -19.35
CA GLN A 716 29.11 -6.39 -19.01
C GLN A 716 27.99 -5.59 -19.69
N ASN A 717 27.58 -4.49 -19.06
CA ASN A 717 26.70 -3.50 -19.64
C ASN A 717 27.08 -2.11 -19.10
N PRO A 718 27.28 -1.10 -19.95
CA PRO A 718 27.71 0.23 -19.54
C PRO A 718 26.67 1.00 -18.70
N LEU A 719 25.41 0.57 -18.73
CA LEU A 719 24.33 1.14 -17.92
C LEU A 719 24.24 0.53 -16.51
N LEU A 720 25.05 -0.50 -16.22
CA LEU A 720 25.08 -1.20 -14.94
C LEU A 720 26.28 -0.74 -14.10
N ASN A 721 26.09 -0.68 -12.77
CA ASN A 721 27.20 -0.48 -11.84
C ASN A 721 28.04 -1.76 -11.64
N ASP A 722 29.17 -1.67 -10.94
CA ASP A 722 30.10 -2.79 -10.73
C ASP A 722 29.43 -4.03 -10.11
N LYS A 723 28.55 -3.81 -9.11
CA LYS A 723 27.80 -4.90 -8.48
C LYS A 723 26.85 -5.56 -9.47
N GLN A 724 26.09 -4.77 -10.22
CA GLN A 724 25.14 -5.28 -11.22
C GLN A 724 25.83 -6.02 -12.37
N ASN A 725 27.02 -5.56 -12.79
CA ASN A 725 27.86 -6.28 -13.76
C ASN A 725 28.39 -7.61 -13.21
N ALA A 726 28.76 -7.65 -11.92
CA ALA A 726 29.14 -8.90 -11.25
C ALA A 726 27.95 -9.88 -11.14
N ASP A 727 26.76 -9.36 -10.84
CA ASP A 727 25.51 -10.13 -10.80
C ASP A 727 25.16 -10.66 -12.21
N LEU A 728 25.27 -9.84 -13.27
CA LEU A 728 25.09 -10.26 -14.67
C LEU A 728 26.05 -11.38 -15.09
N THR A 729 27.33 -11.27 -14.73
CA THR A 729 28.33 -12.30 -15.00
C THR A 729 28.00 -13.61 -14.29
N SER A 730 27.69 -13.54 -12.99
CA SER A 730 27.35 -14.72 -12.19
C SER A 730 26.06 -15.39 -12.68
N TYR A 731 25.05 -14.61 -13.02
CA TYR A 731 23.80 -15.09 -13.60
C TYR A 731 24.02 -15.81 -14.94
N SER A 732 24.78 -15.19 -15.86
CA SER A 732 25.04 -15.78 -17.17
C SER A 732 25.84 -17.09 -17.08
N ARG A 733 26.69 -17.21 -16.06
CA ARG A 733 27.38 -18.46 -15.70
C ARG A 733 26.41 -19.52 -15.21
N LEU A 734 25.53 -19.20 -14.26
CA LEU A 734 24.50 -20.13 -13.76
C LEU A 734 23.57 -20.61 -14.89
N LEU A 735 23.18 -19.74 -15.82
CA LEU A 735 22.42 -20.13 -17.02
C LEU A 735 23.14 -21.19 -17.86
N ARG A 736 24.48 -21.16 -17.93
CA ARG A 736 25.26 -22.19 -18.63
C ARG A 736 25.15 -23.56 -17.94
N HIS A 737 25.07 -23.59 -16.62
CA HIS A 737 24.84 -24.81 -15.86
C HIS A 737 23.42 -25.34 -16.10
N THR A 738 22.40 -24.46 -16.06
CA THR A 738 21.02 -24.81 -16.44
C THR A 738 20.95 -25.38 -17.85
N ASP A 739 21.53 -24.70 -18.84
CA ASP A 739 21.57 -25.11 -20.25
C ASP A 739 22.11 -26.54 -20.44
N THR A 740 23.21 -26.85 -19.74
CA THR A 740 23.82 -28.18 -19.77
C THR A 740 22.94 -29.22 -19.09
N ALA A 741 22.40 -28.91 -17.91
CA ALA A 741 21.52 -29.80 -17.16
C ALA A 741 20.20 -30.10 -17.91
N THR A 742 19.60 -29.10 -18.57
CA THR A 742 18.39 -29.26 -19.36
C THR A 742 18.63 -30.18 -20.55
N LYS A 743 19.76 -30.04 -21.26
CA LYS A 743 20.12 -30.98 -22.33
C LYS A 743 20.24 -32.42 -21.83
N GLU A 744 21.00 -32.64 -20.77
CA GLU A 744 21.18 -33.98 -20.17
C GLU A 744 19.84 -34.57 -19.73
N PHE A 745 18.95 -33.74 -19.18
CA PHE A 745 17.61 -34.15 -18.77
C PHE A 745 16.77 -34.62 -19.96
N LEU A 746 16.67 -33.81 -21.03
CA LEU A 746 15.90 -34.19 -22.22
C LEU A 746 16.50 -35.42 -22.93
N GLU A 747 17.83 -35.55 -22.96
CA GLU A 747 18.51 -36.74 -23.50
C GLU A 747 18.15 -38.02 -22.73
N LYS A 748 18.04 -37.96 -21.40
CA LYS A 748 17.57 -39.08 -20.60
C LYS A 748 16.09 -39.38 -20.86
N LEU A 749 15.22 -38.36 -20.94
CA LEU A 749 13.79 -38.55 -21.26
C LEU A 749 13.54 -39.21 -22.63
N LYS A 750 14.41 -38.96 -23.62
CA LYS A 750 14.38 -39.64 -24.93
C LYS A 750 14.54 -41.16 -24.82
N THR A 751 15.21 -41.66 -23.78
CA THR A 751 15.46 -43.10 -23.60
C THR A 751 14.32 -43.86 -22.92
N ILE A 752 13.34 -43.14 -22.35
CA ILE A 752 12.22 -43.73 -21.62
C ILE A 752 11.13 -44.16 -22.60
N ASP A 753 10.67 -45.40 -22.52
CA ASP A 753 9.60 -45.91 -23.38
C ASP A 753 8.20 -45.44 -22.91
N LYS A 754 7.99 -44.13 -22.96
CA LYS A 754 6.75 -43.42 -22.61
C LYS A 754 6.63 -42.18 -23.48
N GLU A 755 5.42 -41.77 -23.87
CA GLU A 755 5.22 -40.42 -24.43
C GLU A 755 5.34 -39.39 -23.31
N ILE A 756 6.37 -38.54 -23.38
CA ILE A 756 6.69 -37.51 -22.40
C ILE A 756 6.77 -36.17 -23.10
N THR A 757 6.07 -35.17 -22.55
CA THR A 757 6.14 -33.78 -23.03
C THR A 757 6.56 -32.85 -21.90
N VAL A 758 7.54 -31.99 -22.18
CA VAL A 758 8.08 -30.99 -21.28
C VAL A 758 7.63 -29.60 -21.74
N VAL A 759 6.95 -28.86 -20.86
CA VAL A 759 6.69 -27.43 -21.02
C VAL A 759 7.73 -26.72 -20.16
N PHE A 760 8.76 -26.15 -20.80
CA PHE A 760 9.82 -25.40 -20.13
C PHE A 760 9.60 -23.91 -20.35
N TYR A 761 9.67 -23.12 -19.29
CA TYR A 761 9.57 -21.67 -19.39
C TYR A 761 10.34 -20.97 -18.28
N GLY A 762 10.91 -19.82 -18.59
CA GLY A 762 11.37 -18.87 -17.59
C GLY A 762 10.20 -18.09 -17.01
N ASP A 763 10.12 -17.95 -15.69
CA ASP A 763 9.04 -17.20 -15.06
C ASP A 763 9.19 -15.70 -15.20
N HIS A 764 10.36 -15.12 -14.89
CA HIS A 764 10.65 -13.68 -15.06
C HIS A 764 12.13 -13.40 -15.35
N LEU A 765 12.48 -12.15 -15.68
CA LEU A 765 13.88 -11.70 -15.73
C LEU A 765 14.49 -11.60 -14.32
N PRO A 766 15.82 -11.69 -14.16
CA PRO A 766 16.47 -11.44 -12.87
C PRO A 766 16.41 -9.95 -12.47
N GLY A 767 16.23 -9.71 -11.18
CA GLY A 767 15.92 -8.39 -10.59
C GLY A 767 17.09 -7.41 -10.40
N PHE A 768 18.21 -7.56 -11.11
CA PHE A 768 19.37 -6.66 -10.95
C PHE A 768 19.46 -5.53 -11.99
N TYR A 769 18.69 -5.58 -13.08
CA TYR A 769 18.68 -4.54 -14.10
C TYR A 769 17.89 -3.31 -13.62
N PRO A 770 18.46 -2.10 -13.69
CA PRO A 770 17.72 -0.87 -13.45
C PRO A 770 16.78 -0.56 -14.63
N LEU A 771 15.69 0.18 -14.38
CA LEU A 771 14.73 0.60 -15.41
C LEU A 771 15.37 1.35 -16.59
N SER A 772 16.50 2.01 -16.37
CA SER A 772 17.25 2.71 -17.42
C SER A 772 17.71 1.79 -18.56
N VAL A 773 17.88 0.49 -18.31
CA VAL A 773 18.23 -0.51 -19.34
C VAL A 773 17.09 -0.72 -20.33
N PHE A 774 15.84 -0.55 -19.89
CA PHE A 774 14.64 -0.85 -20.68
C PHE A 774 13.97 0.40 -21.27
N THR A 775 14.56 1.59 -21.11
CA THR A 775 13.91 2.84 -21.52
C THR A 775 13.56 2.89 -23.01
N GLU A 776 14.43 2.35 -23.88
CA GLU A 776 14.17 2.31 -25.33
C GLU A 776 13.25 1.16 -25.74
N GLN A 777 13.24 0.05 -24.97
CA GLN A 777 12.45 -1.15 -25.26
C GLN A 777 11.84 -1.72 -23.96
N PRO A 778 10.76 -1.10 -23.44
CA PRO A 778 10.19 -1.46 -22.13
C PRO A 778 9.73 -2.91 -22.03
N ASN A 779 9.23 -3.48 -23.14
CA ASN A 779 8.66 -4.83 -23.17
C ASN A 779 9.68 -5.93 -22.86
N LEU A 780 10.96 -5.72 -23.19
CA LEU A 780 12.03 -6.68 -22.91
C LEU A 780 12.21 -6.94 -21.41
N GLN A 781 11.76 -6.03 -20.55
CA GLN A 781 11.77 -6.24 -19.10
C GLN A 781 10.93 -7.47 -18.68
N PHE A 782 9.94 -7.82 -19.49
CA PHE A 782 8.90 -8.80 -19.18
C PHE A 782 8.90 -9.97 -20.16
N GLU A 783 9.95 -10.18 -20.96
CA GLU A 783 10.00 -11.26 -21.93
C GLU A 783 11.01 -12.35 -21.53
N THR A 784 10.54 -13.53 -21.17
CA THR A 784 11.37 -14.72 -20.93
C THR A 784 11.33 -15.68 -22.10
N ASP A 785 12.02 -16.81 -21.97
CA ASP A 785 12.12 -17.83 -23.01
C ASP A 785 11.29 -19.07 -22.64
N TYR A 786 10.66 -19.71 -23.62
CA TYR A 786 9.96 -20.97 -23.42
C TYR A 786 10.18 -21.95 -24.57
N PHE A 787 9.94 -23.24 -24.31
CA PHE A 787 9.75 -24.27 -25.32
C PHE A 787 8.80 -25.38 -24.83
N ILE A 788 8.13 -26.04 -25.76
CA ILE A 788 7.36 -27.25 -25.52
C ILE A 788 7.98 -28.36 -26.34
N TRP A 789 8.50 -29.39 -25.68
CA TRP A 789 9.27 -30.46 -26.30
C TRP A 789 8.69 -31.83 -25.97
N SER A 790 8.52 -32.69 -26.96
CA SER A 790 8.06 -34.07 -26.78
C SER A 790 9.17 -35.06 -27.17
N ASN A 791 9.34 -36.12 -26.36
CA ASN A 791 10.35 -37.14 -26.64
C ASN A 791 10.00 -38.03 -27.86
N LYS A 792 8.71 -38.11 -28.18
CA LYS A 792 8.14 -38.82 -29.34
C LYS A 792 7.21 -37.85 -30.07
N ASN A 793 7.14 -37.93 -31.40
CA ASN A 793 6.24 -37.14 -32.24
C ASN A 793 6.36 -35.61 -32.03
N ASN A 794 7.59 -35.11 -31.88
CA ASN A 794 7.83 -33.69 -31.67
C ASN A 794 7.43 -32.85 -32.89
N ILE A 795 6.69 -31.77 -32.67
CA ILE A 795 6.32 -30.81 -33.72
C ILE A 795 6.86 -29.41 -33.39
N LYS A 796 6.79 -28.53 -34.38
CA LYS A 796 7.10 -27.11 -34.26
C LYS A 796 5.92 -26.28 -34.76
N ALA A 797 5.06 -25.89 -33.83
CA ALA A 797 4.03 -24.88 -34.04
C ALA A 797 4.62 -23.48 -33.90
N GLU A 798 4.07 -22.51 -34.63
CA GLU A 798 4.54 -21.14 -34.66
C GLU A 798 3.79 -20.28 -33.63
N HIS A 799 4.38 -20.13 -32.46
CA HIS A 799 3.90 -19.28 -31.37
C HIS A 799 5.05 -18.40 -30.86
N PRO A 800 5.42 -17.32 -31.57
CA PRO A 800 6.60 -16.54 -31.24
C PRO A 800 6.51 -15.83 -29.88
N MET A 801 5.29 -15.54 -29.42
CA MET A 801 5.01 -14.90 -28.13
C MET A 801 3.74 -15.50 -27.51
N VAL A 802 3.83 -15.88 -26.22
CA VAL A 802 2.69 -16.41 -25.43
C VAL A 802 2.65 -15.76 -24.05
N ASN A 803 1.52 -15.83 -23.36
CA ASN A 803 1.47 -15.67 -21.91
C ASN A 803 1.69 -17.00 -21.21
N SER A 804 2.08 -16.95 -19.94
CA SER A 804 2.14 -18.15 -19.09
C SER A 804 0.80 -18.89 -19.02
N SER A 805 -0.34 -18.18 -19.12
CA SER A 805 -1.68 -18.78 -19.17
C SER A 805 -1.94 -19.66 -20.40
N ASP A 806 -1.17 -19.49 -21.47
CA ASP A 806 -1.47 -20.14 -22.74
C ASP A 806 -0.87 -21.56 -22.84
N PHE A 807 0.01 -21.94 -21.89
CA PHE A 807 0.74 -23.21 -21.94
C PHE A 807 -0.15 -24.44 -21.93
N GLY A 808 -1.28 -24.42 -21.23
CA GLY A 808 -2.24 -25.54 -21.25
C GLY A 808 -2.80 -25.79 -22.66
N ALA A 809 -3.17 -24.73 -23.38
CA ALA A 809 -3.65 -24.84 -24.76
C ALA A 809 -2.54 -25.24 -25.73
N ALA A 810 -1.36 -24.61 -25.61
CA ALA A 810 -0.20 -24.90 -26.45
C ALA A 810 0.32 -26.33 -26.26
N LEU A 811 0.26 -26.88 -25.04
CA LEU A 811 0.55 -28.30 -24.76
C LEU A 811 -0.41 -29.24 -25.48
N LEU A 812 -1.71 -28.95 -25.44
CA LEU A 812 -2.73 -29.79 -26.05
C LEU A 812 -2.62 -29.75 -27.59
N GLU A 813 -2.21 -28.62 -28.17
CA GLU A 813 -1.85 -28.54 -29.57
C GLU A 813 -0.57 -29.33 -29.89
N GLN A 814 0.51 -29.14 -29.12
CA GLN A 814 1.79 -29.85 -29.30
C GLN A 814 1.60 -31.37 -29.35
N THR A 815 0.76 -31.89 -28.46
CA THR A 815 0.56 -33.34 -28.30
C THR A 815 -0.59 -33.88 -29.15
N ASN A 816 -1.22 -33.06 -29.99
CA ASN A 816 -2.45 -33.39 -30.73
C ASN A 816 -3.56 -34.00 -29.83
N SER A 817 -3.64 -33.53 -28.58
CA SER A 817 -4.55 -34.06 -27.57
C SER A 817 -5.91 -33.39 -27.62
N LYS A 818 -6.97 -34.19 -27.46
CA LYS A 818 -8.34 -33.70 -27.34
C LYS A 818 -8.50 -32.70 -26.19
N VAL A 819 -9.39 -31.73 -26.38
CA VAL A 819 -9.65 -30.61 -25.49
C VAL A 819 -11.01 -30.72 -24.81
N SER A 820 -11.13 -30.14 -23.62
CA SER A 820 -12.42 -29.82 -23.00
C SER A 820 -12.98 -28.52 -23.58
N PRO A 821 -14.26 -28.18 -23.33
CA PRO A 821 -14.79 -26.86 -23.67
C PRO A 821 -13.95 -25.69 -23.11
N TYR A 822 -13.47 -25.80 -21.88
CA TYR A 822 -12.58 -24.79 -21.28
C TYR A 822 -11.26 -24.64 -22.06
N TYR A 823 -10.62 -25.76 -22.42
CA TYR A 823 -9.39 -25.69 -23.22
C TYR A 823 -9.63 -25.32 -24.69
N ALA A 824 -10.84 -25.52 -25.23
CA ALA A 824 -11.22 -24.96 -26.52
C ALA A 824 -11.36 -23.44 -26.48
N LEU A 825 -11.81 -22.87 -25.36
CA LEU A 825 -11.77 -21.42 -25.13
C LEU A 825 -10.33 -20.91 -25.08
N LEU A 826 -9.46 -21.56 -24.30
CA LEU A 826 -8.05 -21.17 -24.22
C LEU A 826 -7.30 -21.34 -25.55
N ASP A 827 -7.66 -22.33 -26.37
CA ASP A 827 -7.11 -22.54 -27.72
C ASP A 827 -7.46 -21.38 -28.67
N GLU A 828 -8.68 -20.84 -28.57
CA GLU A 828 -9.07 -19.64 -29.34
C GLU A 828 -8.37 -18.38 -28.84
N VAL A 829 -8.14 -18.26 -27.52
CA VAL A 829 -7.34 -17.16 -26.96
C VAL A 829 -5.90 -17.24 -27.46
N LEU A 830 -5.27 -18.42 -27.41
CA LEU A 830 -3.92 -18.66 -27.93
C LEU A 830 -3.81 -18.28 -29.42
N LYS A 831 -4.74 -18.72 -30.25
CA LYS A 831 -4.77 -18.39 -31.70
C LYS A 831 -5.00 -16.89 -31.97
N GLY A 832 -5.69 -16.22 -31.06
CA GLY A 832 -5.94 -14.78 -31.11
C GLY A 832 -4.79 -13.92 -30.61
N ARG A 833 -3.71 -14.51 -30.07
CA ARG A 833 -2.57 -13.76 -29.52
C ARG A 833 -1.89 -12.92 -30.60
N GLN A 834 -2.02 -11.61 -30.46
CA GLN A 834 -1.30 -10.62 -31.24
C GLN A 834 -0.80 -9.54 -30.29
N LEU A 835 0.48 -9.18 -30.41
CA LEU A 835 1.03 -8.02 -29.72
C LEU A 835 0.61 -6.75 -30.45
N SER A 836 0.17 -5.75 -29.68
CA SER A 836 0.00 -4.38 -30.13
C SER A 836 1.36 -3.70 -30.34
N PRO A 837 1.43 -2.54 -31.01
CA PRO A 837 2.69 -1.80 -31.22
C PRO A 837 3.41 -1.39 -29.92
N ASP A 838 2.67 -1.24 -28.83
CA ASP A 838 3.16 -0.99 -27.47
C ASP A 838 3.54 -2.28 -26.71
N GLY A 839 3.38 -3.46 -27.34
CA GLY A 839 3.79 -4.77 -26.83
C GLY A 839 2.87 -5.37 -25.76
N GLN A 840 1.60 -4.96 -25.74
CA GLN A 840 0.57 -5.62 -24.95
C GLN A 840 -0.20 -6.61 -25.83
N PHE A 841 -0.76 -7.67 -25.25
CA PHE A 841 -1.67 -8.52 -26.02
C PHE A 841 -2.95 -7.77 -26.37
N ASN A 842 -3.42 -7.94 -27.60
CA ASN A 842 -4.74 -7.48 -27.98
C ASN A 842 -5.82 -8.29 -27.24
N ARG A 843 -6.53 -7.63 -26.33
CA ARG A 843 -7.59 -8.22 -25.49
C ARG A 843 -9.00 -7.96 -26.02
N SER A 844 -9.14 -7.44 -27.24
CA SER A 844 -10.45 -7.09 -27.80
C SER A 844 -11.19 -8.25 -28.47
N SER A 845 -10.61 -9.45 -28.49
CA SER A 845 -11.22 -10.61 -29.14
C SER A 845 -12.44 -11.11 -28.34
N GLU A 846 -13.38 -11.75 -29.04
CA GLU A 846 -14.54 -12.36 -28.39
C GLU A 846 -14.11 -13.47 -27.40
N ALA A 847 -13.04 -14.21 -27.71
CA ALA A 847 -12.50 -15.24 -26.83
C ALA A 847 -11.93 -14.66 -25.53
N GLU A 848 -11.27 -13.51 -25.57
CA GLU A 848 -10.77 -12.81 -24.38
C GLU A 848 -11.93 -12.31 -23.49
N GLN A 849 -13.02 -11.83 -24.10
CA GLN A 849 -14.23 -11.43 -23.36
C GLN A 849 -14.93 -12.63 -22.73
N ASP A 850 -15.06 -13.73 -23.46
CA ASP A 850 -15.61 -14.99 -22.97
C ASP A 850 -14.75 -15.55 -21.81
N LEU A 851 -13.42 -15.49 -21.93
CA LEU A 851 -12.48 -15.87 -20.88
C LEU A 851 -12.64 -14.98 -19.65
N ALA A 852 -12.78 -13.66 -19.81
CA ALA A 852 -13.02 -12.76 -18.68
C ALA A 852 -14.32 -13.10 -17.93
N ILE A 853 -15.38 -13.51 -18.63
CA ILE A 853 -16.64 -13.97 -18.03
C ILE A 853 -16.44 -15.23 -17.20
N ILE A 854 -15.76 -16.25 -17.74
CA ILE A 854 -15.49 -17.50 -17.04
C ILE A 854 -14.53 -17.28 -15.87
N GLN A 855 -13.47 -16.50 -16.07
CA GLN A 855 -12.49 -16.18 -15.03
C GLN A 855 -13.13 -15.40 -13.88
N TYR A 856 -13.98 -14.41 -14.17
CA TYR A 856 -14.74 -13.72 -13.13
C TYR A 856 -15.67 -14.70 -12.40
N ASP A 857 -16.39 -15.55 -13.13
CA ASP A 857 -17.34 -16.51 -12.56
C ASP A 857 -16.71 -17.46 -11.53
N VAL A 858 -15.51 -17.98 -11.82
CA VAL A 858 -14.80 -18.92 -10.93
C VAL A 858 -14.01 -18.24 -9.81
N THR A 859 -13.80 -16.91 -9.89
CA THR A 859 -13.01 -16.15 -8.91
C THR A 859 -13.88 -15.30 -7.99
N SER A 860 -14.46 -14.21 -8.51
CA SER A 860 -15.21 -13.20 -7.74
C SER A 860 -16.72 -13.31 -7.93
N GLY A 861 -17.16 -14.10 -8.91
CA GLY A 861 -18.55 -14.26 -9.31
C GLY A 861 -19.35 -15.24 -8.44
N LYS A 862 -20.37 -15.84 -9.05
CA LYS A 862 -21.33 -16.75 -8.41
C LYS A 862 -21.04 -18.23 -8.63
N GLY A 863 -19.98 -18.57 -9.39
CA GLY A 863 -19.63 -19.95 -9.71
C GLY A 863 -20.74 -20.70 -10.44
N PHE A 864 -21.25 -20.14 -11.54
CA PHE A 864 -22.23 -20.84 -12.38
C PHE A 864 -21.58 -21.97 -13.18
N SER A 865 -20.38 -21.73 -13.72
CA SER A 865 -19.59 -22.68 -14.52
C SER A 865 -19.10 -23.87 -13.70
N SER A 866 -18.80 -23.69 -12.41
CA SER A 866 -18.34 -24.76 -11.52
C SER A 866 -19.37 -25.88 -11.31
N LYS A 867 -20.66 -25.63 -11.60
CA LYS A 867 -21.73 -26.63 -11.56
C LYS A 867 -21.71 -27.60 -12.75
N THR A 868 -20.93 -27.30 -13.79
CA THR A 868 -20.83 -28.10 -15.02
C THR A 868 -19.42 -28.67 -15.14
N SER A 869 -19.12 -29.77 -14.43
CA SER A 869 -17.76 -30.33 -14.38
C SER A 869 -17.20 -30.69 -15.77
N ALA A 870 -18.07 -31.16 -16.68
CA ALA A 870 -17.76 -31.45 -18.07
C ALA A 870 -17.25 -30.26 -18.89
N PHE A 871 -17.39 -29.02 -18.41
CA PHE A 871 -16.79 -27.85 -19.06
C PHE A 871 -15.26 -27.85 -18.90
N PHE A 872 -14.74 -28.30 -17.75
CA PHE A 872 -13.32 -28.26 -17.42
C PHE A 872 -12.59 -29.58 -17.71
N GLU A 873 -13.27 -30.73 -17.59
CA GLU A 873 -12.67 -32.06 -17.71
C GLU A 873 -12.20 -32.38 -19.14
N LEU A 874 -10.92 -32.73 -19.30
CA LEU A 874 -10.41 -33.26 -20.57
C LEU A 874 -11.05 -34.64 -20.89
N PRO A 875 -11.31 -34.95 -22.17
CA PRO A 875 -11.82 -36.25 -22.60
C PRO A 875 -10.82 -37.40 -22.39
#